data_AF-A0A7W9Z2J7-F1
#
_entry.id   AF-A0A7W9Z2J7-F1
#
_cell.length_a   1.000
_cell.length_b   1.000
_cell.length_c   1.000
_cell.angle_alpha   90.00
_cell.angle_beta   90.00
_cell.angle_gamma   90.00
#
_symmetry.space_group_name_H-M   'P 1'
#
loop_
_entity.id
_entity.type
_entity.pdbx_description
1 polymer ?
#
loop_
_entity_poly.entity_id
_entity_poly.type
_entity_poly.pdbx_seq_one_letter_code
_entity_poly.pdbx_strand_id
1 'polypeptide(L)'
;MILGKLSWSSLPLDQPIPLITSIVLIVIIVALLVWLTVKRHWPYLWSEWLTSVDHKRIGIMYCLLALVMLIRGFSDAIMMRAQQAVALHSPGYLPPEHFDQIFSAHGTIMIFFVAMPFMIGLMNFAVPLQLGVRDVAFPTFNLVSFWLTAAAVLLVNLSLFVGEFAQTGWLVYPPLSELKFSPGVGVDYYLWSIQISGIGTLITGINFVTTILKIRAPGMILTRMPIFCWTALAANLLIVAAFPILTASLGMLLLDRYLDFHFFTVGAGGNPMMFVNLIWAWGHPEVYILILPAFGVFSEVISTFSGKPLFGYRSMVVATMAICILSFLVWLHHFFTMGAGADVNGFFGIMTMIIAVPTGVKIFNWLFTMWGGRVRFEVPMLWAIGFMVTFVIGGMTGVLLAAPPADFVLHNSVFLVAHFHNVIIGGVLFGAFAGYTYWFPKAFGFRLDDRLGKAAFWFWIIGFYVAFMPLYVLGLEGMTRRMQHYDVPEWQPWLIVAAVGAVLILLGICCQVAELVVSIRNRDSLRDVTGDLWDGRTLEWITTSPPPSFNFAVMPNVTGEEAYWGMKQKALEQRRLTELPDYKTIEMPHNSATGFVTAFFAVLTGFALIWHIWWMVIIGLIGAFATFVAFAWRDVSEFHLSAEELAEADHRRREARIALVEGREPGITPVEYSDVPAHGSYKTGFHMDPDAGYKGPASKRITTAYGFWIFLLSDFVLFSGFYASYAVLSHATAGGPAAKGLFDLKIVVLETTFLLLSSFACGMATIASNVRNMLWTQVSYLITGLLGVGFLFLEVSEFGKMLAEGAGPSRSAFLSSFFALVGLHGLHVTVGLLWLGTMMAQFWAKGFRPDIIRRGLCFALFWHALDIIWVGIFTNVYLLGTGP
;
A
#
# COMPACT_ATOMS: atom_id res chain seq x y z
N MET A 1 -31.11 -5.30 20.18
CA MET A 1 -30.34 -6.22 21.05
C MET A 1 -29.00 -5.57 21.39
N ILE A 2 -28.46 -5.77 22.60
CA ILE A 2 -27.18 -5.17 23.04
C ILE A 2 -26.00 -5.61 22.15
N LEU A 3 -26.08 -6.79 21.54
CA LEU A 3 -25.04 -7.37 20.68
C LEU A 3 -25.34 -7.28 19.16
N GLY A 4 -26.31 -6.45 18.76
CA GLY A 4 -26.62 -6.27 17.34
C GLY A 4 -27.12 -7.56 16.65
N LYS A 5 -26.52 -7.91 15.51
CA LYS A 5 -26.80 -9.13 14.73
C LYS A 5 -26.09 -10.39 15.27
N LEU A 6 -25.18 -10.25 16.22
CA LEU A 6 -24.34 -11.34 16.70
C LEU A 6 -25.14 -12.33 17.56
N SER A 7 -25.04 -13.62 17.26
CA SER A 7 -25.72 -14.67 18.01
C SER A 7 -24.93 -15.97 18.01
N TRP A 8 -25.37 -16.98 18.77
CA TRP A 8 -24.71 -18.29 18.82
C TRP A 8 -24.71 -19.03 17.47
N SER A 9 -25.68 -18.75 16.59
CA SER A 9 -25.70 -19.32 15.23
C SER A 9 -24.69 -18.67 14.29
N SER A 10 -24.00 -17.62 14.72
CA SER A 10 -22.91 -17.01 13.97
C SER A 10 -21.60 -17.79 14.07
N LEU A 11 -21.52 -18.81 14.93
CA LEU A 11 -20.37 -19.71 15.00
C LEU A 11 -20.59 -20.90 14.05
N PRO A 12 -19.58 -21.31 13.26
CA PRO A 12 -19.71 -22.39 12.28
C PRO A 12 -19.69 -23.78 12.94
N LEU A 13 -20.59 -24.03 13.89
CA LEU A 13 -20.65 -25.28 14.68
C LEU A 13 -21.13 -26.48 13.84
N ASP A 14 -21.84 -26.21 12.75
CA ASP A 14 -22.41 -27.17 11.82
C ASP A 14 -21.49 -27.47 10.63
N GLN A 15 -20.41 -26.71 10.44
CA GLN A 15 -19.49 -26.84 9.31
C GLN A 15 -18.16 -27.49 9.75
N PRO A 16 -17.84 -28.73 9.32
CA PRO A 16 -16.66 -29.44 9.81
C PRO A 16 -15.33 -28.75 9.48
N ILE A 17 -15.16 -28.27 8.24
CA ILE A 17 -13.89 -27.69 7.79
C ILE A 17 -13.55 -26.39 8.54
N PRO A 18 -14.44 -25.38 8.60
CA PRO A 18 -14.16 -24.16 9.35
C PRO A 18 -14.03 -24.44 10.85
N LEU A 19 -14.88 -25.30 11.44
CA LEU A 19 -14.81 -25.64 12.86
C LEU A 19 -13.45 -26.25 13.25
N ILE A 20 -12.99 -27.26 12.52
CA ILE A 20 -11.69 -27.90 12.78
C ILE A 20 -10.57 -26.87 12.63
N THR A 21 -10.63 -26.05 11.58
CA THR A 21 -9.64 -24.99 11.33
C THR A 21 -9.62 -23.98 12.48
N SER A 22 -10.80 -23.53 12.94
CA SER A 22 -10.94 -22.62 14.07
C SER A 22 -10.35 -23.20 15.35
N ILE A 23 -10.65 -24.47 15.67
CA ILE A 23 -10.13 -25.14 16.86
C ILE A 23 -8.60 -25.23 16.81
N VAL A 24 -8.04 -25.68 15.67
CA VAL A 24 -6.59 -25.79 15.49
C VAL A 24 -5.91 -24.43 15.63
N LEU A 25 -6.46 -23.38 15.02
CA LEU A 25 -5.92 -22.03 15.12
C LEU A 25 -6.01 -21.49 16.55
N ILE A 26 -7.12 -21.69 17.26
CA ILE A 26 -7.25 -21.30 18.66
C ILE A 26 -6.20 -22.00 19.51
N VAL A 27 -5.99 -23.31 19.31
CA VAL A 27 -4.97 -24.07 20.03
C VAL A 27 -3.57 -23.52 19.74
N ILE A 28 -3.25 -23.21 18.48
CA ILE A 28 -1.96 -22.62 18.10
C ILE A 28 -1.78 -21.24 18.75
N ILE A 29 -2.79 -20.38 18.71
CA ILE A 29 -2.75 -19.03 19.31
C ILE A 29 -2.56 -19.14 20.82
N VAL A 30 -3.32 -20.00 21.51
CA VAL A 30 -3.19 -20.22 22.95
C VAL A 30 -1.81 -20.78 23.28
N ALA A 31 -1.33 -21.77 22.54
CA ALA A 31 0.01 -22.34 22.72
C ALA A 31 1.11 -21.28 22.56
N LEU A 32 0.98 -20.40 21.56
CA LEU A 32 1.90 -19.28 21.34
C LEU A 32 1.86 -18.27 22.50
N LEU A 33 0.67 -17.88 22.96
CA LEU A 33 0.50 -16.94 24.08
C LEU A 33 1.07 -17.52 25.39
N VAL A 34 0.82 -18.80 25.65
CA VAL A 34 1.42 -19.52 26.79
C VAL A 34 2.92 -19.54 26.66
N TRP A 35 3.46 -19.89 25.49
CA TRP A 35 4.91 -19.91 25.24
C TRP A 35 5.56 -18.54 25.45
N LEU A 36 4.97 -17.47 24.92
CA LEU A 36 5.44 -16.09 25.11
C LEU A 36 5.45 -15.68 26.58
N THR A 37 4.43 -16.10 27.34
CA THR A 37 4.30 -15.81 28.77
C THR A 37 5.33 -16.59 29.59
N VAL A 38 5.49 -17.89 29.34
CA VAL A 38 6.47 -18.75 30.02
C VAL A 38 7.90 -18.29 29.74
N LYS A 39 8.20 -17.89 28.49
CA LYS A 39 9.52 -17.37 28.10
C LYS A 39 9.76 -15.89 28.45
N ARG A 40 8.76 -15.21 29.02
CA ARG A 40 8.79 -13.76 29.37
C ARG A 40 9.24 -12.88 28.19
N HIS A 41 8.78 -13.18 26.98
CA HIS A 41 9.11 -12.41 25.78
C HIS A 41 8.24 -11.15 25.59
N TRP A 42 7.19 -10.97 26.39
CA TRP A 42 6.31 -9.79 26.33
C TRP A 42 7.02 -8.43 26.42
N PRO A 43 7.95 -8.19 27.38
CA PRO A 43 8.63 -6.90 27.47
C PRO A 43 9.46 -6.60 26.22
N TYR A 44 10.17 -7.62 25.69
CA TYR A 44 10.97 -7.50 24.48
C TYR A 44 10.10 -7.24 23.24
N LEU A 45 8.98 -7.97 23.07
CA LEU A 45 8.06 -7.73 21.96
C LEU A 45 7.48 -6.31 22.01
N TRP A 46 7.08 -5.86 23.21
CA TRP A 46 6.53 -4.53 23.40
C TRP A 46 7.56 -3.44 23.11
N SER A 47 8.76 -3.53 23.70
CA SER A 47 9.79 -2.50 23.59
C SER A 47 10.48 -2.50 22.22
N GLU A 48 10.70 -3.66 21.61
CA GLU A 48 11.50 -3.76 20.38
C GLU A 48 10.67 -3.86 19.11
N TRP A 49 9.46 -4.41 19.12
CA TRP A 49 8.73 -4.70 17.87
C TRP A 49 7.41 -3.94 17.79
N LEU A 50 6.50 -4.17 18.73
CA LEU A 50 5.12 -3.68 18.65
C LEU A 50 5.02 -2.15 18.65
N THR A 51 5.91 -1.48 19.41
CA THR A 51 5.94 -0.02 19.52
C THR A 51 7.07 0.64 18.71
N SER A 52 7.83 -0.15 17.93
CA SER A 52 9.00 0.37 17.23
C SER A 52 8.61 1.21 16.02
N VAL A 53 9.22 2.39 15.93
CA VAL A 53 9.05 3.30 14.79
C VAL A 53 10.11 3.11 13.70
N ASP A 54 11.06 2.19 13.91
CA ASP A 54 12.14 1.90 12.96
C ASP A 54 11.58 1.27 11.68
N HIS A 55 11.77 1.97 10.54
CA HIS A 55 11.35 1.49 9.23
C HIS A 55 11.85 0.07 8.88
N LYS A 56 13.01 -0.34 9.40
CA LYS A 56 13.58 -1.69 9.19
C LYS A 56 12.69 -2.75 9.84
N ARG A 57 12.32 -2.53 11.10
CA ARG A 57 11.47 -3.46 11.86
C ARG A 57 10.06 -3.48 11.31
N ILE A 58 9.50 -2.33 10.96
CA ILE A 58 8.20 -2.23 10.29
C ILE A 58 8.21 -2.99 8.95
N GLY A 59 9.26 -2.83 8.14
CA GLY A 59 9.43 -3.57 6.90
C GLY A 59 9.46 -5.09 7.10
N ILE A 60 10.19 -5.57 8.11
CA ILE A 60 10.22 -6.99 8.49
C ILE A 60 8.84 -7.50 8.91
N MET A 61 8.12 -6.73 9.74
CA MET A 61 6.77 -7.12 10.19
C MET A 61 5.78 -7.20 9.01
N TYR A 62 5.87 -6.28 8.04
CA TYR A 62 5.09 -6.33 6.80
C TYR A 62 5.38 -7.60 5.97
N CYS A 63 6.65 -7.93 5.75
CA CYS A 63 7.04 -9.15 5.03
C CYS A 63 6.59 -10.41 5.77
N LEU A 64 6.72 -10.43 7.11
CA LEU A 64 6.25 -11.55 7.93
C LEU A 64 4.73 -11.73 7.83
N LEU A 65 3.97 -10.63 7.93
CA LEU A 65 2.51 -10.64 7.75
C LEU A 65 2.15 -11.22 6.38
N ALA A 66 2.81 -10.78 5.32
CA ALA A 66 2.60 -11.29 3.96
C ALA A 66 2.89 -12.78 3.83
N LEU A 67 3.98 -13.28 4.44
CA LEU A 67 4.34 -14.71 4.40
C LEU A 67 3.34 -15.58 5.16
N VAL A 68 2.82 -15.13 6.30
CA VAL A 68 1.77 -15.85 7.03
C VAL A 68 0.48 -15.87 6.22
N MET A 69 0.10 -14.74 5.62
CA MET A 69 -1.09 -14.65 4.76
C MET A 69 -0.94 -15.42 3.44
N LEU A 70 0.28 -15.63 2.95
CA LEU A 70 0.56 -16.49 1.80
C LEU A 70 0.18 -17.94 2.11
N ILE A 71 0.46 -18.44 3.31
CA ILE A 71 0.05 -19.79 3.72
C ILE A 71 -1.49 -19.89 3.74
N ARG A 72 -2.17 -18.88 4.30
CA ARG A 72 -3.63 -18.81 4.32
C ARG A 72 -4.21 -18.79 2.90
N GLY A 73 -3.76 -17.85 2.06
CA GLY A 73 -4.23 -17.72 0.68
C GLY A 73 -3.91 -18.94 -0.18
N PHE A 74 -2.78 -19.60 0.02
CA PHE A 74 -2.44 -20.82 -0.70
C PHE A 74 -3.28 -22.04 -0.23
N SER A 75 -3.62 -22.10 1.05
CA SER A 75 -4.54 -23.13 1.57
C SER A 75 -5.91 -23.06 0.86
N ASP A 76 -6.42 -21.85 0.63
CA ASP A 76 -7.63 -21.65 -0.17
C ASP A 76 -7.45 -22.10 -1.63
N ALA A 77 -6.29 -21.79 -2.22
CA ALA A 77 -5.97 -22.14 -3.61
C ALA A 77 -5.96 -23.66 -3.83
N ILE A 78 -5.31 -24.41 -2.94
CA ILE A 78 -5.23 -25.87 -3.07
C ILE A 78 -6.59 -26.51 -2.82
N MET A 79 -7.41 -25.95 -1.92
CA MET A 79 -8.79 -26.40 -1.72
C MET A 79 -9.63 -26.21 -2.99
N MET A 80 -9.59 -25.03 -3.61
CA MET A 80 -10.30 -24.78 -4.86
C MET A 80 -9.85 -25.73 -5.98
N ARG A 81 -8.54 -25.96 -6.13
CA ARG A 81 -8.00 -26.84 -7.17
C ARG A 81 -8.35 -28.30 -6.92
N ALA A 82 -8.32 -28.75 -5.66
CA ALA A 82 -8.77 -30.09 -5.30
C ALA A 82 -10.26 -30.28 -5.60
N GLN A 83 -11.11 -29.27 -5.33
CA GLN A 83 -12.53 -29.33 -5.66
C GLN A 83 -12.74 -29.49 -7.16
N GLN A 84 -12.09 -28.64 -7.97
CA GLN A 84 -12.19 -28.72 -9.43
C GLN A 84 -11.62 -30.01 -10.02
N ALA A 85 -10.65 -30.66 -9.36
CA ALA A 85 -10.14 -31.95 -9.84
C ALA A 85 -11.15 -33.10 -9.65
N VAL A 86 -11.99 -33.06 -8.60
CA VAL A 86 -12.89 -34.16 -8.22
C VAL A 86 -14.36 -33.93 -8.57
N ALA A 87 -14.73 -32.72 -9.01
CA ALA A 87 -16.12 -32.30 -9.23
C ALA A 87 -16.66 -32.57 -10.64
N LEU A 88 -16.10 -33.55 -11.37
CA LEU A 88 -16.72 -34.02 -12.63
C LEU A 88 -17.98 -34.83 -12.30
N HIS A 89 -19.14 -34.39 -12.80
CA HIS A 89 -20.44 -35.04 -12.56
C HIS A 89 -20.78 -35.27 -11.07
N SER A 90 -20.19 -34.47 -10.19
CA SER A 90 -20.32 -34.59 -8.75
C SER A 90 -20.28 -33.21 -8.11
N PRO A 91 -21.06 -32.96 -7.03
CA PRO A 91 -20.93 -31.72 -6.28
C PRO A 91 -19.57 -31.59 -5.57
N GLY A 92 -18.69 -32.60 -5.59
CA GLY A 92 -17.41 -32.57 -4.90
C GLY A 92 -17.57 -32.45 -3.38
N TYR A 93 -16.64 -31.79 -2.71
CA TYR A 93 -16.61 -31.67 -1.24
C TYR A 93 -16.84 -30.26 -0.71
N LEU A 94 -16.72 -29.22 -1.55
CA LEU A 94 -17.05 -27.84 -1.20
C LEU A 94 -18.42 -27.45 -1.78
N PRO A 95 -19.44 -27.19 -0.95
CA PRO A 95 -20.70 -26.61 -1.41
C PRO A 95 -20.50 -25.25 -2.09
N PRO A 96 -21.43 -24.80 -2.96
CA PRO A 96 -21.31 -23.53 -3.69
C PRO A 96 -21.00 -22.33 -2.80
N GLU A 97 -21.78 -22.14 -1.72
CA GLU A 97 -21.57 -21.02 -0.78
C GLU A 97 -20.15 -21.01 -0.19
N HIS A 98 -19.63 -22.18 0.20
CA HIS A 98 -18.29 -22.30 0.76
C HIS A 98 -17.21 -22.06 -0.31
N PHE A 99 -17.38 -22.64 -1.50
CA PHE A 99 -16.48 -22.38 -2.63
C PHE A 99 -16.41 -20.89 -2.95
N ASP A 100 -17.55 -20.21 -2.91
CA ASP A 100 -17.68 -18.79 -3.20
C ASP A 100 -17.00 -17.91 -2.16
N GLN A 101 -17.10 -18.26 -0.88
CA GLN A 101 -16.35 -17.61 0.19
C GLN A 101 -14.84 -17.81 0.04
N ILE A 102 -14.40 -19.04 -0.27
CA ILE A 102 -12.98 -19.38 -0.40
C ILE A 102 -12.36 -18.60 -1.56
N PHE A 103 -12.96 -18.61 -2.75
CA PHE A 103 -12.34 -17.91 -3.89
C PHE A 103 -12.35 -16.39 -3.69
N SER A 104 -13.39 -15.86 -3.03
CA SER A 104 -13.47 -14.43 -2.70
C SER A 104 -12.37 -14.06 -1.72
N ALA A 105 -12.23 -14.81 -0.63
CA ALA A 105 -11.23 -14.59 0.39
C ALA A 105 -9.80 -14.78 -0.14
N HIS A 106 -9.57 -15.81 -0.97
CA HIS A 106 -8.28 -16.04 -1.65
C HIS A 106 -7.86 -14.82 -2.45
N GLY A 107 -8.73 -14.33 -3.34
CA GLY A 107 -8.43 -13.15 -4.18
C GLY A 107 -8.14 -11.91 -3.34
N THR A 108 -8.97 -11.63 -2.32
CA THR A 108 -8.77 -10.50 -1.41
C THR A 108 -7.45 -10.61 -0.67
N ILE A 109 -7.10 -11.78 -0.15
CA ILE A 109 -5.88 -11.98 0.62
C ILE A 109 -4.63 -11.88 -0.24
N MET A 110 -4.61 -12.53 -1.40
CA MET A 110 -3.41 -12.54 -2.24
C MET A 110 -3.05 -11.13 -2.73
N ILE A 111 -4.04 -10.30 -3.03
CA ILE A 111 -3.81 -8.92 -3.49
C ILE A 111 -3.54 -7.97 -2.32
N PHE A 112 -4.47 -7.86 -1.37
CA PHE A 112 -4.41 -6.83 -0.32
C PHE A 112 -3.55 -7.21 0.88
N PHE A 113 -3.37 -8.51 1.15
CA PHE A 113 -2.74 -8.98 2.40
C PHE A 113 -1.48 -9.83 2.19
N VAL A 114 -1.16 -10.19 0.95
CA VAL A 114 0.11 -10.79 0.56
C VAL A 114 0.89 -9.82 -0.31
N ALA A 115 0.48 -9.58 -1.57
CA ALA A 115 1.24 -8.81 -2.54
C ALA A 115 1.55 -7.38 -2.05
N MET A 116 0.51 -6.66 -1.61
CA MET A 116 0.65 -5.28 -1.16
C MET A 116 1.53 -5.13 0.10
N PRO A 117 1.28 -5.86 1.22
CA PRO A 117 2.16 -5.87 2.39
C PRO A 117 3.60 -6.28 2.09
N PHE A 118 3.80 -7.27 1.21
CA PHE A 118 5.16 -7.71 0.87
C PHE A 118 5.93 -6.59 0.17
N MET A 119 5.34 -5.97 -0.86
CA MET A 119 6.00 -4.88 -1.58
C MET A 119 6.22 -3.65 -0.69
N ILE A 120 5.24 -3.27 0.14
CA ILE A 120 5.39 -2.20 1.12
C ILE A 120 6.47 -2.53 2.15
N GLY A 121 6.58 -3.79 2.58
CA GLY A 121 7.61 -4.25 3.50
C GLY A 121 9.01 -4.09 2.92
N LEU A 122 9.21 -4.51 1.66
CA LEU A 122 10.48 -4.33 0.94
C LEU A 122 10.82 -2.85 0.73
N MET A 123 9.83 -2.01 0.38
CA MET A 123 10.03 -0.56 0.27
C MET A 123 10.43 0.07 1.61
N ASN A 124 9.73 -0.28 2.69
CA ASN A 124 10.07 0.14 4.05
C ASN A 124 11.48 -0.22 4.47
N PHE A 125 11.90 -1.42 4.14
CA PHE A 125 13.23 -1.87 4.51
C PHE A 125 14.31 -1.17 3.68
N ALA A 126 14.22 -1.22 2.34
CA ALA A 126 15.32 -0.86 1.46
C ALA A 126 15.36 0.62 1.02
N VAL A 127 14.22 1.30 0.84
CA VAL A 127 14.20 2.67 0.29
C VAL A 127 14.97 3.66 1.17
N PRO A 128 14.76 3.74 2.51
CA PRO A 128 15.50 4.70 3.33
C PRO A 128 17.02 4.43 3.33
N LEU A 129 17.42 3.16 3.30
CA LEU A 129 18.84 2.76 3.18
C LEU A 129 19.42 3.20 1.83
N GLN A 130 18.70 2.97 0.74
CA GLN A 130 19.11 3.36 -0.61
C GLN A 130 19.18 4.88 -0.81
N LEU A 131 18.32 5.64 -0.14
CA LEU A 131 18.36 7.11 -0.17
C LEU A 131 19.46 7.71 0.71
N GLY A 132 20.13 6.90 1.53
CA GLY A 132 21.16 7.37 2.47
C GLY A 132 20.60 8.12 3.67
N VAL A 133 19.36 7.82 4.08
CA VAL A 133 18.65 8.54 5.15
C VAL A 133 18.48 7.66 6.39
N ARG A 134 18.21 8.30 7.54
CA ARG A 134 18.13 7.59 8.83
C ARG A 134 16.77 6.94 9.07
N ASP A 135 15.70 7.54 8.56
CA ASP A 135 14.34 7.03 8.70
C ASP A 135 13.43 7.68 7.63
N VAL A 136 12.17 7.26 7.59
CA VAL A 136 11.11 7.84 6.76
C VAL A 136 10.64 9.20 7.28
N ALA A 137 9.88 9.94 6.46
CA ALA A 137 9.38 11.28 6.78
C ALA A 137 8.53 11.34 8.03
N PHE A 138 7.68 10.33 8.23
CA PHE A 138 6.74 10.26 9.35
C PHE A 138 6.80 8.88 10.04
N PRO A 139 7.77 8.63 10.93
CA PRO A 139 8.00 7.30 11.52
C PRO A 139 6.81 6.75 12.30
N THR A 140 6.11 7.57 13.09
CA THR A 140 4.91 7.10 13.82
C THR A 140 3.76 6.78 12.88
N PHE A 141 3.54 7.57 11.83
CA PHE A 141 2.50 7.27 10.84
C PHE A 141 2.80 5.98 10.09
N ASN A 142 4.08 5.70 9.83
CA ASN A 142 4.52 4.44 9.24
C ASN A 142 4.12 3.22 10.11
N LEU A 143 4.30 3.33 11.43
CA LEU A 143 3.87 2.31 12.38
C LEU A 143 2.34 2.15 12.42
N VAL A 144 1.60 3.27 12.38
CA VAL A 144 0.13 3.26 12.31
C VAL A 144 -0.35 2.56 11.03
N SER A 145 0.27 2.82 9.88
CA SER A 145 -0.07 2.16 8.61
C SER A 145 0.04 0.64 8.68
N PHE A 146 1.13 0.13 9.28
CA PHE A 146 1.31 -1.31 9.49
C PHE A 146 0.20 -1.89 10.36
N TRP A 147 -0.09 -1.25 11.49
CA TRP A 147 -1.08 -1.74 12.43
C TRP A 147 -2.51 -1.67 11.89
N LEU A 148 -2.86 -0.68 11.07
CA LEU A 148 -4.14 -0.65 10.34
C LEU A 148 -4.25 -1.81 9.33
N THR A 149 -3.14 -2.13 8.64
CA THR A 149 -3.10 -3.30 7.75
C THR A 149 -3.29 -4.60 8.56
N ALA A 150 -2.61 -4.73 9.70
CA ALA A 150 -2.75 -5.90 10.58
C ALA A 150 -4.16 -6.01 11.19
N ALA A 151 -4.80 -4.87 11.52
CA ALA A 151 -6.18 -4.82 11.98
C ALA A 151 -7.15 -5.34 10.91
N ALA A 152 -6.96 -4.95 9.64
CA ALA A 152 -7.75 -5.46 8.53
C ALA A 152 -7.53 -6.96 8.30
N VAL A 153 -6.28 -7.44 8.37
CA VAL A 153 -5.97 -8.88 8.31
C VAL A 153 -6.69 -9.63 9.42
N LEU A 154 -6.71 -9.08 10.64
CA LEU A 154 -7.43 -9.69 11.75
C LEU A 154 -8.93 -9.77 11.46
N LEU A 155 -9.55 -8.71 10.97
CA LEU A 155 -10.98 -8.71 10.63
C LEU A 155 -11.34 -9.73 9.54
N VAL A 156 -10.53 -9.85 8.47
CA VAL A 156 -10.75 -10.86 7.43
C VAL A 156 -10.61 -12.27 7.99
N ASN A 157 -9.63 -12.54 8.86
CA ASN A 157 -9.50 -13.86 9.46
C ASN A 157 -10.55 -14.13 10.55
N LEU A 158 -11.07 -13.11 11.23
CA LEU A 158 -12.17 -13.25 12.18
C LEU A 158 -13.45 -13.76 11.51
N SER A 159 -13.68 -13.44 10.24
CA SER A 159 -14.83 -13.96 9.47
C SER A 159 -14.85 -15.49 9.36
N LEU A 160 -13.70 -16.17 9.53
CA LEU A 160 -13.62 -17.63 9.56
C LEU A 160 -14.16 -18.22 10.88
N PHE A 161 -14.05 -17.46 11.98
CA PHE A 161 -14.48 -17.89 13.32
C PHE A 161 -15.91 -17.45 13.64
N VAL A 162 -16.29 -16.26 13.18
CA VAL A 162 -17.55 -15.60 13.56
C VAL A 162 -18.18 -15.00 12.31
N GLY A 163 -19.29 -15.59 11.87
CA GLY A 163 -20.02 -15.24 10.66
C GLY A 163 -19.47 -15.98 9.45
N GLU A 164 -19.40 -15.27 8.33
CA GLU A 164 -18.97 -15.78 7.03
C GLU A 164 -18.23 -14.67 6.28
N PHE A 165 -17.49 -15.01 5.22
CA PHE A 165 -16.87 -14.03 4.34
C PHE A 165 -17.75 -13.72 3.12
N ALA A 166 -17.40 -12.68 2.34
CA ALA A 166 -18.13 -12.31 1.13
C ALA A 166 -18.15 -13.46 0.10
N GLN A 167 -19.31 -13.69 -0.50
CA GLN A 167 -19.54 -14.71 -1.56
C GLN A 167 -19.55 -14.09 -2.97
N THR A 168 -19.21 -12.81 -3.10
CA THR A 168 -19.44 -12.00 -4.31
C THR A 168 -18.17 -11.74 -5.12
N GLY A 169 -17.09 -12.44 -4.81
CA GLY A 169 -15.75 -12.25 -5.36
C GLY A 169 -15.00 -11.08 -4.75
N TRP A 170 -13.70 -11.02 -5.05
CA TRP A 170 -12.78 -10.05 -4.44
C TRP A 170 -13.05 -8.56 -4.75
N LEU A 171 -13.99 -8.25 -5.65
CA LEU A 171 -14.40 -6.87 -5.98
C LEU A 171 -15.85 -6.54 -5.59
N VAL A 172 -16.59 -7.50 -5.01
CA VAL A 172 -17.94 -7.30 -4.45
C VAL A 172 -18.92 -6.52 -5.34
N TYR A 173 -19.11 -6.96 -6.59
CA TYR A 173 -19.94 -6.22 -7.57
C TYR A 173 -21.42 -6.13 -7.16
N PRO A 174 -22.01 -4.92 -7.20
CA PRO A 174 -23.45 -4.74 -7.29
C PRO A 174 -23.96 -5.29 -8.64
N PRO A 175 -25.19 -5.83 -8.69
CA PRO A 175 -26.15 -5.84 -7.60
C PRO A 175 -25.94 -7.00 -6.61
N LEU A 176 -25.05 -7.96 -6.88
CA LEU A 176 -24.91 -9.16 -6.04
C LEU A 176 -24.46 -8.86 -4.60
N SER A 177 -23.68 -7.80 -4.39
CA SER A 177 -23.25 -7.34 -3.07
C SER A 177 -24.30 -6.53 -2.30
N GLU A 178 -25.45 -6.22 -2.90
CA GLU A 178 -26.54 -5.51 -2.23
C GLU A 178 -27.28 -6.40 -1.23
N LEU A 179 -27.90 -5.80 -0.22
CA LEU A 179 -28.63 -6.52 0.83
C LEU A 179 -29.73 -7.45 0.29
N LYS A 180 -30.33 -7.11 -0.85
CA LYS A 180 -31.35 -7.94 -1.51
C LYS A 180 -30.83 -9.33 -1.91
N PHE A 181 -29.57 -9.42 -2.31
CA PHE A 181 -28.95 -10.65 -2.80
C PHE A 181 -27.98 -11.27 -1.80
N SER A 182 -27.28 -10.43 -1.02
CA SER A 182 -26.33 -10.83 0.01
C SER A 182 -26.68 -10.16 1.35
N PRO A 183 -27.71 -10.66 2.07
CA PRO A 183 -28.15 -10.08 3.35
C PRO A 183 -27.19 -10.37 4.52
N GLY A 184 -26.30 -11.35 4.36
CA GLY A 184 -25.29 -11.73 5.37
C GLY A 184 -24.23 -10.67 5.63
N VAL A 185 -23.43 -10.90 6.68
CA VAL A 185 -22.36 -9.99 7.13
C VAL A 185 -21.08 -10.09 6.30
N GLY A 186 -20.99 -11.07 5.38
CA GLY A 186 -19.75 -11.35 4.65
C GLY A 186 -19.25 -10.18 3.79
N VAL A 187 -20.15 -9.48 3.10
CA VAL A 187 -19.80 -8.26 2.35
C VAL A 187 -19.34 -7.15 3.30
N ASP A 188 -19.95 -7.04 4.49
CA ASP A 188 -19.57 -6.02 5.47
C ASP A 188 -18.17 -6.27 6.04
N TYR A 189 -17.79 -7.55 6.27
CA TYR A 189 -16.41 -7.93 6.60
C TYR A 189 -15.42 -7.47 5.53
N TYR A 190 -15.73 -7.69 4.25
CA TYR A 190 -14.89 -7.21 3.15
C TYR A 190 -14.77 -5.67 3.18
N LEU A 191 -15.89 -4.95 3.23
CA LEU A 191 -15.93 -3.50 3.12
C LEU A 191 -15.13 -2.82 4.24
N TRP A 192 -15.37 -3.18 5.50
CA TRP A 192 -14.67 -2.57 6.63
C TRP A 192 -13.20 -2.97 6.71
N SER A 193 -12.86 -4.22 6.37
CA SER A 193 -11.45 -4.65 6.35
C SER A 193 -10.66 -3.87 5.30
N ILE A 194 -11.19 -3.75 4.08
CA ILE A 194 -10.49 -3.02 3.01
C ILE A 194 -10.47 -1.52 3.27
N GLN A 195 -11.52 -0.92 3.85
CA GLN A 195 -11.48 0.50 4.22
C GLN A 195 -10.41 0.80 5.27
N ILE A 196 -10.32 -0.02 6.33
CA ILE A 196 -9.29 0.15 7.37
C ILE A 196 -7.88 -0.04 6.78
N SER A 197 -7.69 -1.07 5.94
CA SER A 197 -6.41 -1.28 5.25
C SER A 197 -6.07 -0.15 4.29
N GLY A 198 -7.06 0.38 3.57
CA GLY A 198 -6.91 1.44 2.59
C GLY A 198 -6.39 2.74 3.20
N ILE A 199 -6.85 3.09 4.41
CA ILE A 199 -6.31 4.22 5.18
C ILE A 199 -4.82 3.99 5.48
N GLY A 200 -4.44 2.78 5.91
CA GLY A 200 -3.03 2.44 6.16
C GLY A 200 -2.15 2.52 4.91
N THR A 201 -2.65 2.03 3.77
CA THR A 201 -1.93 2.11 2.49
C THR A 201 -1.79 3.55 2.01
N LEU A 202 -2.84 4.38 2.13
CA LEU A 202 -2.78 5.79 1.76
C LEU A 202 -1.73 6.56 2.57
N ILE A 203 -1.69 6.37 3.90
CA ILE A 203 -0.68 6.96 4.78
C ILE A 203 0.73 6.52 4.35
N THR A 204 0.89 5.25 3.97
CA THR A 204 2.15 4.72 3.43
C THR A 204 2.58 5.46 2.16
N GLY A 205 1.66 5.63 1.20
CA GLY A 205 1.89 6.38 -0.04
C GLY A 205 2.39 7.80 0.22
N ILE A 206 1.68 8.54 1.06
CA ILE A 206 2.03 9.92 1.46
C ILE A 206 3.43 9.96 2.11
N ASN A 207 3.72 9.00 2.99
CA ASN A 207 4.99 8.93 3.71
C ASN A 207 6.18 8.70 2.75
N PHE A 208 6.08 7.76 1.82
CA PHE A 208 7.16 7.47 0.86
C PHE A 208 7.34 8.57 -0.20
N VAL A 209 6.26 9.15 -0.73
CA VAL A 209 6.35 10.29 -1.66
C VAL A 209 7.11 11.43 -0.98
N THR A 210 6.78 11.74 0.27
CA THR A 210 7.45 12.79 1.04
C THR A 210 8.92 12.43 1.32
N THR A 211 9.18 11.19 1.73
CA THR A 211 10.54 10.70 2.03
C THR A 211 11.45 10.81 0.82
N ILE A 212 11.02 10.25 -0.32
CA ILE A 212 11.80 10.21 -1.56
C ILE A 212 12.02 11.62 -2.11
N LEU A 213 11.01 12.50 -2.07
CA LEU A 213 11.16 13.81 -2.70
C LEU A 213 11.89 14.83 -1.82
N LYS A 214 11.80 14.73 -0.48
CA LYS A 214 12.25 15.79 0.44
C LYS A 214 13.40 15.42 1.38
N ILE A 215 13.67 14.14 1.67
CA ILE A 215 14.58 13.75 2.77
C ILE A 215 15.91 13.15 2.29
N ARG A 216 16.13 13.06 0.98
CA ARG A 216 17.32 12.43 0.36
C ARG A 216 18.66 12.90 0.91
N ALA A 217 19.65 12.03 0.81
CA ALA A 217 21.03 12.37 1.13
C ALA A 217 21.55 13.58 0.31
N PRO A 218 22.45 14.40 0.87
CA PRO A 218 23.08 15.51 0.15
C PRO A 218 23.71 15.06 -1.18
N GLY A 219 23.59 15.87 -2.23
CA GLY A 219 24.10 15.55 -3.57
C GLY A 219 23.27 14.56 -4.39
N MET A 220 22.26 13.90 -3.82
CA MET A 220 21.37 12.97 -4.53
C MET A 220 20.24 13.70 -5.26
N ILE A 221 20.50 14.14 -6.50
CA ILE A 221 19.46 14.62 -7.42
C ILE A 221 18.56 13.46 -7.88
N LEU A 222 17.38 13.77 -8.44
CA LEU A 222 16.40 12.74 -8.87
C LEU A 222 17.01 11.72 -9.85
N THR A 223 17.83 12.17 -10.80
CA THR A 223 18.48 11.29 -11.77
C THR A 223 19.62 10.45 -11.19
N ARG A 224 20.00 10.61 -9.92
CA ARG A 224 21.03 9.79 -9.25
C ARG A 224 20.45 8.76 -8.26
N MET A 225 19.13 8.68 -8.13
CA MET A 225 18.50 7.70 -7.24
C MET A 225 18.59 6.28 -7.84
N PRO A 226 18.74 5.24 -7.01
CA PRO A 226 18.56 3.86 -7.45
C PRO A 226 17.21 3.67 -8.14
N ILE A 227 17.13 2.75 -9.09
CA ILE A 227 15.91 2.55 -9.88
C ILE A 227 14.78 1.99 -9.01
N PHE A 228 15.08 1.21 -7.96
CA PHE A 228 14.09 0.77 -6.99
C PHE A 228 13.39 1.95 -6.29
N CYS A 229 14.13 3.00 -5.94
CA CYS A 229 13.56 4.23 -5.39
C CYS A 229 12.63 4.96 -6.38
N TRP A 230 12.94 4.94 -7.69
CA TRP A 230 12.06 5.51 -8.72
C TRP A 230 10.78 4.71 -8.90
N THR A 231 10.87 3.38 -8.93
CA THR A 231 9.68 2.54 -9.02
C THR A 231 8.83 2.60 -7.76
N ALA A 232 9.46 2.71 -6.59
CA ALA A 232 8.76 2.97 -5.33
C ALA A 232 8.07 4.34 -5.37
N LEU A 233 8.73 5.39 -5.88
CA LEU A 233 8.11 6.70 -6.04
C LEU A 233 6.87 6.62 -6.94
N ALA A 234 6.97 5.97 -8.11
CA ALA A 234 5.85 5.81 -9.02
C ALA A 234 4.68 5.03 -8.37
N ALA A 235 4.97 3.91 -7.69
CA ALA A 235 3.95 3.15 -6.97
C ALA A 235 3.26 3.98 -5.88
N ASN A 236 4.02 4.76 -5.10
CA ASN A 236 3.44 5.57 -4.03
C ASN A 236 2.68 6.81 -4.57
N LEU A 237 3.05 7.35 -5.74
CA LEU A 237 2.24 8.36 -6.43
C LEU A 237 0.89 7.78 -6.88
N LEU A 238 0.90 6.57 -7.44
CA LEU A 238 -0.33 5.85 -7.79
C LEU A 238 -1.18 5.57 -6.56
N ILE A 239 -0.59 5.17 -5.42
CA ILE A 239 -1.33 4.95 -4.17
C ILE A 239 -2.11 6.21 -3.79
N VAL A 240 -1.44 7.37 -3.76
CA VAL A 240 -2.06 8.65 -3.40
C VAL A 240 -3.21 9.03 -4.33
N ALA A 241 -3.09 8.70 -5.62
CA ALA A 241 -4.09 9.05 -6.64
C ALA A 241 -5.22 8.01 -6.82
N ALA A 242 -4.99 6.73 -6.49
CA ALA A 242 -5.95 5.65 -6.77
C ALA A 242 -6.75 5.21 -5.53
N PHE A 243 -6.12 5.15 -4.34
CA PHE A 243 -6.80 4.68 -3.13
C PHE A 243 -8.01 5.53 -2.71
N PRO A 244 -8.02 6.85 -2.88
CA PRO A 244 -9.22 7.64 -2.58
C PRO A 244 -10.44 7.23 -3.41
N ILE A 245 -10.23 6.75 -4.64
CA ILE A 245 -11.30 6.23 -5.50
C ILE A 245 -11.87 4.94 -4.91
N LEU A 246 -11.02 4.05 -4.39
CA LEU A 246 -11.45 2.85 -3.65
C LEU A 246 -12.26 3.25 -2.41
N THR A 247 -11.74 4.18 -1.61
CA THR A 247 -12.42 4.68 -0.40
C THR A 247 -13.82 5.23 -0.73
N ALA A 248 -13.95 6.02 -1.80
CA ALA A 248 -15.25 6.52 -2.26
C ALA A 248 -16.18 5.38 -2.70
N SER A 249 -15.68 4.46 -3.53
CA SER A 249 -16.47 3.36 -4.09
C SER A 249 -17.05 2.44 -3.01
N LEU A 250 -16.20 2.02 -2.07
CA LEU A 250 -16.63 1.19 -0.94
C LEU A 250 -17.46 1.97 0.07
N GLY A 251 -17.19 3.28 0.24
CA GLY A 251 -17.98 4.18 1.08
C GLY A 251 -19.41 4.31 0.57
N MET A 252 -19.61 4.51 -0.73
CA MET A 252 -20.95 4.55 -1.35
C MET A 252 -21.67 3.20 -1.21
N LEU A 253 -20.98 2.08 -1.39
CA LEU A 253 -21.59 0.76 -1.21
C LEU A 253 -21.96 0.48 0.26
N LEU A 254 -21.16 0.99 1.21
CA LEU A 254 -21.51 0.96 2.64
C LEU A 254 -22.77 1.80 2.91
N LEU A 255 -22.92 2.96 2.28
CA LEU A 255 -24.12 3.79 2.43
C LEU A 255 -25.37 3.07 1.88
N ASP A 256 -25.27 2.42 0.72
CA ASP A 256 -26.37 1.61 0.15
C ASP A 256 -26.78 0.49 1.12
N ARG A 257 -25.80 -0.19 1.73
CA ARG A 257 -26.07 -1.31 2.67
C ARG A 257 -26.51 -0.89 4.07
N TYR A 258 -26.07 0.25 4.61
CA TYR A 258 -26.31 0.60 6.02
C TYR A 258 -27.41 1.64 6.20
N LEU A 259 -27.52 2.59 5.28
CA LEU A 259 -28.36 3.78 5.43
C LEU A 259 -29.41 3.90 4.32
N ASP A 260 -29.63 2.83 3.55
CA ASP A 260 -30.64 2.74 2.48
C ASP A 260 -30.44 3.80 1.38
N PHE A 261 -29.18 4.09 1.04
CA PHE A 261 -28.85 4.89 -0.14
C PHE A 261 -29.01 4.05 -1.42
N HIS A 262 -29.02 4.72 -2.56
CA HIS A 262 -29.33 4.15 -3.87
C HIS A 262 -28.30 4.54 -4.94
N PHE A 263 -27.01 4.39 -4.65
CA PHE A 263 -25.94 4.62 -5.64
C PHE A 263 -25.92 3.52 -6.71
N PHE A 264 -25.88 2.27 -6.27
CA PHE A 264 -25.62 1.09 -7.11
C PHE A 264 -26.79 0.11 -7.12
N THR A 265 -27.88 0.44 -6.42
CA THR A 265 -29.11 -0.35 -6.44
C THR A 265 -29.77 -0.37 -7.81
N VAL A 266 -30.48 -1.45 -8.14
CA VAL A 266 -31.27 -1.56 -9.39
C VAL A 266 -32.54 -0.69 -9.35
N GLY A 267 -33.04 -0.38 -8.14
CA GLY A 267 -34.20 0.48 -7.93
C GLY A 267 -33.84 1.95 -7.75
N ALA A 268 -34.87 2.80 -7.61
CA ALA A 268 -34.75 4.21 -7.23
C ALA A 268 -33.79 5.08 -8.07
N GLY A 269 -33.47 4.65 -9.31
CA GLY A 269 -32.59 5.38 -10.23
C GLY A 269 -31.09 5.07 -10.07
N GLY A 270 -30.70 4.13 -9.20
CA GLY A 270 -29.31 3.75 -9.02
C GLY A 270 -28.69 3.09 -10.26
N ASN A 271 -27.36 3.04 -10.31
CA ASN A 271 -26.62 2.50 -11.46
C ASN A 271 -25.51 1.52 -11.01
N PRO A 272 -25.77 0.19 -11.05
CA PRO A 272 -24.76 -0.82 -10.71
C PRO A 272 -23.49 -0.74 -11.57
N MET A 273 -23.60 -0.31 -12.83
CA MET A 273 -22.46 -0.22 -13.74
C MET A 273 -21.47 0.87 -13.35
N MET A 274 -21.96 1.90 -12.65
CA MET A 274 -21.11 2.97 -12.12
C MET A 274 -20.11 2.42 -11.10
N PHE A 275 -20.50 1.45 -10.27
CA PHE A 275 -19.58 0.78 -9.35
C PHE A 275 -18.43 0.11 -10.10
N VAL A 276 -18.73 -0.62 -11.18
CA VAL A 276 -17.71 -1.32 -11.98
C VAL A 276 -16.72 -0.33 -12.59
N ASN A 277 -17.20 0.82 -13.07
CA ASN A 277 -16.30 1.86 -13.56
C ASN A 277 -15.37 2.41 -12.46
N LEU A 278 -15.93 2.79 -11.30
CA LEU A 278 -15.16 3.39 -10.20
C LEU A 278 -14.17 2.40 -9.59
N ILE A 279 -14.60 1.16 -9.35
CA ILE A 279 -13.73 0.14 -8.75
C ILE A 279 -12.57 -0.19 -9.67
N TRP A 280 -12.73 -0.19 -11.00
CA TRP A 280 -11.60 -0.42 -11.91
C TRP A 280 -10.72 0.81 -12.14
N ALA A 281 -11.28 2.02 -12.03
CA ALA A 281 -10.49 3.24 -12.00
C ALA A 281 -9.47 3.25 -10.84
N TRP A 282 -9.73 2.51 -9.75
CA TRP A 282 -8.72 2.13 -8.76
C TRP A 282 -7.98 0.82 -9.15
N GLY A 283 -8.72 -0.23 -9.50
CA GLY A 283 -8.22 -1.60 -9.55
C GLY A 283 -7.14 -1.85 -10.61
N HIS A 284 -7.14 -1.10 -11.72
CA HIS A 284 -6.06 -1.24 -12.69
C HIS A 284 -4.79 -0.47 -12.30
N PRO A 285 -4.85 0.79 -11.82
CA PRO A 285 -3.71 1.39 -11.14
C PRO A 285 -3.12 0.52 -10.02
N GLU A 286 -3.97 -0.17 -9.25
CA GLU A 286 -3.51 -1.09 -8.18
C GLU A 286 -2.58 -2.18 -8.69
N VAL A 287 -2.87 -2.82 -9.83
CA VAL A 287 -1.97 -3.87 -10.34
C VAL A 287 -0.60 -3.30 -10.71
N TYR A 288 -0.53 -2.02 -11.09
CA TYR A 288 0.75 -1.34 -11.30
C TYR A 288 1.45 -0.93 -10.01
N ILE A 289 0.70 -0.57 -8.97
CA ILE A 289 1.24 -0.35 -7.61
C ILE A 289 1.99 -1.61 -7.13
N LEU A 290 1.49 -2.80 -7.47
CA LEU A 290 2.14 -4.07 -7.13
C LEU A 290 3.39 -4.36 -7.97
N ILE A 291 3.30 -4.20 -9.30
CA ILE A 291 4.38 -4.63 -10.21
C ILE A 291 5.56 -3.65 -10.27
N LEU A 292 5.32 -2.34 -10.09
CA LEU A 292 6.37 -1.34 -10.23
C LEU A 292 7.51 -1.56 -9.22
N PRO A 293 7.26 -1.71 -7.91
CA PRO A 293 8.32 -2.02 -6.95
C PRO A 293 9.04 -3.34 -7.29
N ALA A 294 8.30 -4.36 -7.73
CA ALA A 294 8.86 -5.65 -8.17
C ALA A 294 9.87 -5.45 -9.31
N PHE A 295 9.54 -4.64 -10.31
CA PHE A 295 10.47 -4.27 -11.39
C PHE A 295 11.71 -3.54 -10.87
N GLY A 296 11.58 -2.73 -9.83
CA GLY A 296 12.71 -2.10 -9.18
C GLY A 296 13.62 -3.13 -8.51
N VAL A 297 13.04 -4.09 -7.77
CA VAL A 297 13.79 -5.20 -7.15
C VAL A 297 14.58 -5.97 -8.21
N PHE A 298 13.93 -6.38 -9.30
CA PHE A 298 14.60 -7.09 -10.39
C PHE A 298 15.73 -6.28 -11.01
N SER A 299 15.56 -4.98 -11.16
CA SER A 299 16.60 -4.12 -11.71
C SER A 299 17.86 -4.07 -10.83
N GLU A 300 17.69 -3.99 -9.50
CA GLU A 300 18.80 -4.01 -8.54
C GLU A 300 19.49 -5.38 -8.51
N VAL A 301 18.71 -6.46 -8.50
CA VAL A 301 19.20 -7.85 -8.53
C VAL A 301 19.99 -8.11 -9.81
N ILE A 302 19.43 -7.79 -10.97
CA ILE A 302 20.06 -8.04 -12.28
C ILE A 302 21.36 -7.24 -12.41
N SER A 303 21.38 -5.97 -11.99
CA SER A 303 22.59 -5.13 -11.96
C SER A 303 23.69 -5.74 -11.08
N THR A 304 23.33 -6.14 -9.86
CA THR A 304 24.28 -6.66 -8.86
C THR A 304 24.87 -8.01 -9.26
N PHE A 305 24.04 -8.95 -9.70
CA PHE A 305 24.52 -10.29 -10.07
C PHE A 305 25.12 -10.37 -11.47
N SER A 306 24.95 -9.35 -12.31
CA SER A 306 25.66 -9.22 -13.59
C SER A 306 27.00 -8.46 -13.49
N GLY A 307 27.26 -7.81 -12.35
CA GLY A 307 28.46 -6.99 -12.12
C GLY A 307 28.56 -5.77 -13.04
N LYS A 308 27.42 -5.22 -13.46
CA LYS A 308 27.33 -4.18 -14.50
C LYS A 308 26.31 -3.09 -14.15
N PRO A 309 26.54 -1.83 -14.59
CA PRO A 309 25.57 -0.76 -14.41
C PRO A 309 24.31 -1.06 -15.21
N LEU A 310 23.19 -0.57 -14.70
CA LEU A 310 21.90 -0.73 -15.33
C LEU A 310 21.92 -0.06 -16.71
N PHE A 311 21.70 -0.86 -17.75
CA PHE A 311 21.64 -0.36 -19.11
C PHE A 311 20.38 0.50 -19.29
N GLY A 312 20.52 1.68 -19.90
CA GLY A 312 19.38 2.54 -20.21
C GLY A 312 18.68 3.10 -18.96
N TYR A 313 19.40 3.47 -17.91
CA TYR A 313 18.80 4.02 -16.68
C TYR A 313 17.76 5.12 -16.94
N ARG A 314 18.07 6.12 -17.78
CA ARG A 314 17.14 7.21 -18.12
C ARG A 314 15.89 6.70 -18.83
N SER A 315 16.02 5.75 -19.76
CA SER A 315 14.87 5.17 -20.45
C SER A 315 14.00 4.34 -19.50
N MET A 316 14.59 3.65 -18.52
CA MET A 316 13.82 2.97 -17.47
C MET A 316 13.03 3.93 -16.57
N VAL A 317 13.61 5.08 -16.20
CA VAL A 317 12.91 6.10 -15.41
C VAL A 317 11.72 6.66 -16.19
N VAL A 318 11.94 7.04 -17.45
CA VAL A 318 10.86 7.55 -18.32
C VAL A 318 9.78 6.48 -18.54
N ALA A 319 10.15 5.23 -18.79
CA ALA A 319 9.20 4.13 -18.94
C ALA A 319 8.35 3.92 -17.66
N THR A 320 8.98 4.00 -16.48
CA THR A 320 8.30 3.88 -15.19
C THR A 320 7.27 5.01 -14.98
N MET A 321 7.64 6.25 -15.30
CA MET A 321 6.71 7.39 -15.19
C MET A 321 5.63 7.38 -16.27
N ALA A 322 5.92 6.86 -17.47
CA ALA A 322 4.92 6.66 -18.51
C ALA A 322 3.85 5.66 -18.06
N ILE A 323 4.24 4.53 -17.44
CA ILE A 323 3.28 3.58 -16.85
C ILE A 323 2.44 4.25 -15.77
N CYS A 324 3.07 5.05 -14.89
CA CYS A 324 2.36 5.79 -13.85
C CYS A 324 1.22 6.65 -14.42
N ILE A 325 1.47 7.38 -15.50
CA ILE A 325 0.45 8.24 -16.13
C ILE A 325 -0.59 7.41 -16.91
N LEU A 326 -0.13 6.47 -17.74
CA LEU A 326 -0.99 5.66 -18.60
C LEU A 326 -1.92 4.73 -17.80
N SER A 327 -1.57 4.36 -16.56
CA SER A 327 -2.39 3.51 -15.70
C SER A 327 -3.80 4.08 -15.44
N PHE A 328 -3.95 5.41 -15.48
CA PHE A 328 -5.22 6.11 -15.36
C PHE A 328 -5.91 6.35 -16.71
N LEU A 329 -5.54 5.65 -17.79
CA LEU A 329 -6.15 5.81 -19.13
C LEU A 329 -6.59 4.47 -19.75
N VAL A 330 -6.62 3.40 -18.96
CA VAL A 330 -6.78 2.03 -19.47
C VAL A 330 -7.83 1.19 -18.73
N TRP A 331 -8.36 1.66 -17.59
CA TRP A 331 -9.17 0.84 -16.68
C TRP A 331 -10.43 0.21 -17.30
N LEU A 332 -10.98 0.79 -18.36
CA LEU A 332 -12.18 0.28 -19.02
C LEU A 332 -11.98 -1.09 -19.67
N HIS A 333 -10.74 -1.51 -19.94
CA HIS A 333 -10.50 -2.84 -20.53
C HIS A 333 -10.98 -4.00 -19.66
N HIS A 334 -11.29 -3.77 -18.39
CA HIS A 334 -11.86 -4.81 -17.52
C HIS A 334 -13.34 -5.04 -17.73
N PHE A 335 -14.00 -4.23 -18.56
CA PHE A 335 -15.44 -4.31 -18.78
C PHE A 335 -15.85 -3.94 -20.21
N PHE A 336 -15.04 -4.32 -21.22
CA PHE A 336 -15.40 -4.17 -22.63
C PHE A 336 -16.78 -4.78 -22.97
N THR A 337 -17.16 -5.84 -22.25
CA THR A 337 -18.41 -6.58 -22.39
C THR A 337 -19.64 -5.90 -21.78
N MET A 338 -19.50 -4.73 -21.14
CA MET A 338 -20.63 -4.00 -20.52
C MET A 338 -21.37 -3.04 -21.47
N GLY A 339 -21.11 -3.13 -22.78
CA GLY A 339 -21.91 -2.43 -23.79
C GLY A 339 -21.55 -0.96 -24.02
N ALA A 340 -20.33 -0.53 -23.66
CA ALA A 340 -19.81 0.77 -24.06
C ALA A 340 -19.71 0.87 -25.60
N GLY A 341 -19.79 2.10 -26.12
CA GLY A 341 -19.71 2.36 -27.57
C GLY A 341 -18.40 1.87 -28.19
N ALA A 342 -18.43 1.53 -29.48
CA ALA A 342 -17.27 0.99 -30.20
C ALA A 342 -16.05 1.93 -30.14
N ASP A 343 -16.26 3.24 -30.21
CA ASP A 343 -15.18 4.24 -30.13
C ASP A 343 -14.50 4.24 -28.76
N VAL A 344 -15.29 4.07 -27.68
CA VAL A 344 -14.77 4.00 -26.31
C VAL A 344 -13.96 2.73 -26.12
N ASN A 345 -14.50 1.58 -26.54
CA ASN A 345 -13.77 0.30 -26.49
C ASN A 345 -12.48 0.36 -27.34
N GLY A 346 -12.54 0.97 -28.52
CA GLY A 346 -11.39 1.17 -29.39
C GLY A 346 -10.30 2.03 -28.75
N PHE A 347 -10.68 3.16 -28.15
CA PHE A 347 -9.75 4.04 -27.44
C PHE A 347 -9.04 3.31 -26.30
N PHE A 348 -9.78 2.68 -25.38
CA PHE A 348 -9.21 2.00 -24.23
C PHE A 348 -8.40 0.75 -24.64
N GLY A 349 -8.80 0.04 -25.70
CA GLY A 349 -8.01 -1.05 -26.28
C GLY A 349 -6.66 -0.55 -26.80
N ILE A 350 -6.64 0.54 -27.56
CA ILE A 350 -5.40 1.14 -28.08
C ILE A 350 -4.50 1.62 -26.94
N MET A 351 -5.05 2.35 -25.97
CA MET A 351 -4.28 2.85 -24.82
C MET A 351 -3.68 1.69 -24.01
N THR A 352 -4.42 0.59 -23.86
CA THR A 352 -3.92 -0.62 -23.19
C THR A 352 -2.80 -1.29 -23.98
N MET A 353 -2.85 -1.31 -25.31
CA MET A 353 -1.73 -1.81 -26.11
C MET A 353 -0.49 -0.91 -26.02
N ILE A 354 -0.67 0.41 -25.93
CA ILE A 354 0.45 1.38 -25.78
C ILE A 354 1.24 1.14 -24.48
N ILE A 355 0.58 0.75 -23.38
CA ILE A 355 1.25 0.52 -22.09
C ILE A 355 2.25 -0.66 -22.13
N ALA A 356 2.10 -1.56 -23.10
CA ALA A 356 3.04 -2.65 -23.32
C ALA A 356 4.42 -2.15 -23.77
N VAL A 357 4.50 -0.99 -24.45
CA VAL A 357 5.76 -0.44 -24.97
C VAL A 357 6.72 -0.04 -23.85
N PRO A 358 6.37 0.81 -22.86
CA PRO A 358 7.23 1.09 -21.72
C PRO A 358 7.69 -0.16 -20.97
N THR A 359 6.79 -1.14 -20.81
CA THR A 359 7.10 -2.40 -20.14
C THR A 359 8.11 -3.24 -20.93
N GLY A 360 7.94 -3.34 -22.24
CA GLY A 360 8.87 -4.02 -23.14
C GLY A 360 10.27 -3.39 -23.12
N VAL A 361 10.37 -2.06 -23.13
CA VAL A 361 11.66 -1.35 -23.00
C VAL A 361 12.43 -1.78 -21.75
N LYS A 362 11.74 -2.00 -20.62
CA LYS A 362 12.39 -2.47 -19.39
C LYS A 362 12.94 -3.89 -19.52
N ILE A 363 12.19 -4.80 -20.16
CA ILE A 363 12.65 -6.17 -20.44
C ILE A 363 13.94 -6.15 -21.26
N PHE A 364 13.98 -5.37 -22.35
CA PHE A 364 15.21 -5.26 -23.16
C PHE A 364 16.38 -4.64 -22.40
N ASN A 365 16.13 -3.60 -21.62
CA ASN A 365 17.18 -2.99 -20.82
C ASN A 365 17.76 -3.97 -19.77
N TRP A 366 16.95 -4.84 -19.17
CA TRP A 366 17.46 -5.90 -18.28
C TRP A 366 18.32 -6.92 -19.02
N LEU A 367 17.89 -7.36 -20.21
CA LEU A 367 18.69 -8.25 -21.06
C LEU A 367 20.04 -7.63 -21.44
N PHE A 368 20.07 -6.34 -21.81
CA PHE A 368 21.32 -5.63 -22.13
C PHE A 368 22.19 -5.33 -20.90
N THR A 369 21.60 -5.25 -19.72
CA THR A 369 22.36 -5.18 -18.46
C THR A 369 23.13 -6.48 -18.22
N MET A 370 22.48 -7.63 -18.45
CA MET A 370 23.13 -8.95 -18.35
C MET A 370 24.15 -9.19 -19.46
N TRP A 371 23.86 -8.74 -20.68
CA TRP A 371 24.73 -8.94 -21.84
C TRP A 371 26.11 -8.33 -21.64
N GLY A 372 27.18 -9.11 -21.85
CA GLY A 372 28.56 -8.67 -21.63
C GLY A 372 28.96 -8.52 -20.15
N GLY A 373 28.10 -8.89 -19.20
CA GLY A 373 28.43 -9.01 -17.77
C GLY A 373 28.88 -10.41 -17.38
N ARG A 374 29.22 -10.60 -16.09
CA ARG A 374 29.51 -11.92 -15.51
C ARG A 374 28.35 -12.33 -14.61
N VAL A 375 27.39 -13.05 -15.17
CA VAL A 375 26.15 -13.43 -14.47
C VAL A 375 26.42 -14.52 -13.43
N ARG A 376 26.18 -14.19 -12.15
CA ARG A 376 26.22 -15.12 -11.02
C ARG A 376 24.83 -15.71 -10.78
N PHE A 377 24.67 -17.03 -10.92
CA PHE A 377 23.39 -17.74 -10.76
C PHE A 377 23.06 -18.07 -9.30
N GLU A 378 23.01 -17.03 -8.47
CA GLU A 378 22.49 -17.10 -7.10
C GLU A 378 20.95 -17.10 -7.10
N VAL A 379 20.33 -17.53 -5.99
CA VAL A 379 18.86 -17.64 -5.87
C VAL A 379 18.10 -16.37 -6.31
N PRO A 380 18.48 -15.14 -5.92
CA PRO A 380 17.78 -13.93 -6.39
C PRO A 380 17.81 -13.78 -7.92
N MET A 381 18.92 -14.16 -8.56
CA MET A 381 19.07 -14.09 -10.01
C MET A 381 18.21 -15.15 -10.72
N LEU A 382 18.03 -16.33 -10.13
CA LEU A 382 17.11 -17.35 -10.66
C LEU A 382 15.67 -16.84 -10.69
N TRP A 383 15.21 -16.20 -9.60
CA TRP A 383 13.90 -15.56 -9.58
C TRP A 383 13.76 -14.47 -10.65
N ALA A 384 14.79 -13.66 -10.88
CA ALA A 384 14.79 -12.62 -11.92
C ALA A 384 14.72 -13.20 -13.34
N ILE A 385 15.42 -14.31 -13.62
CA ILE A 385 15.36 -14.99 -14.92
C ILE A 385 13.99 -15.66 -15.11
N GLY A 386 13.49 -16.36 -14.08
CA GLY A 386 12.15 -16.95 -14.09
C GLY A 386 11.07 -15.91 -14.33
N PHE A 387 11.19 -14.74 -13.70
CA PHE A 387 10.34 -13.58 -13.96
C PHE A 387 10.35 -13.17 -15.43
N MET A 388 11.51 -12.92 -16.03
CA MET A 388 11.55 -12.40 -17.41
C MET A 388 10.84 -13.32 -18.39
N VAL A 389 11.03 -14.65 -18.27
CA VAL A 389 10.37 -15.63 -19.16
C VAL A 389 8.86 -15.67 -18.89
N THR A 390 8.47 -15.81 -17.63
CA THR A 390 7.07 -15.97 -17.20
C THR A 390 6.27 -14.71 -17.53
N PHE A 391 6.80 -13.54 -17.18
CA PHE A 391 6.15 -12.26 -17.36
C PHE A 391 6.00 -11.87 -18.84
N VAL A 392 6.94 -12.22 -19.72
CA VAL A 392 6.77 -11.98 -21.16
C VAL A 392 5.61 -12.81 -21.72
N ILE A 393 5.48 -14.09 -21.33
CA ILE A 393 4.34 -14.93 -21.73
C ILE A 393 3.02 -14.34 -21.21
N GLY A 394 3.00 -13.96 -19.92
CA GLY A 394 1.85 -13.26 -19.32
C GLY A 394 1.51 -11.97 -20.07
N GLY A 395 2.49 -11.13 -20.35
CA GLY A 395 2.33 -9.86 -21.06
C GLY A 395 1.77 -10.04 -22.48
N MET A 396 2.24 -11.03 -23.24
CA MET A 396 1.71 -11.34 -24.58
C MET A 396 0.22 -11.69 -24.53
N THR A 397 -0.19 -12.52 -23.55
CA THR A 397 -1.62 -12.85 -23.37
C THR A 397 -2.45 -11.65 -22.90
N GLY A 398 -1.85 -10.70 -22.18
CA GLY A 398 -2.52 -9.44 -21.79
C GLY A 398 -2.75 -8.50 -22.97
N VAL A 399 -1.78 -8.41 -23.90
CA VAL A 399 -1.95 -7.65 -25.15
C VAL A 399 -3.06 -8.25 -26.00
N LEU A 400 -3.24 -9.58 -26.00
CA LEU A 400 -4.38 -10.22 -26.66
C LEU A 400 -5.72 -9.80 -26.03
N LEU A 401 -5.81 -9.80 -24.69
CA LEU A 401 -7.00 -9.34 -23.95
C LEU A 401 -7.26 -7.83 -24.09
N ALA A 402 -6.24 -7.04 -24.43
CA ALA A 402 -6.41 -5.62 -24.72
C ALA A 402 -7.19 -5.36 -26.03
N ALA A 403 -7.34 -6.36 -26.90
CA ALA A 403 -8.13 -6.26 -28.12
C ALA A 403 -9.61 -6.60 -27.81
N PRO A 404 -10.55 -5.63 -27.89
CA PRO A 404 -11.95 -5.88 -27.51
C PRO A 404 -12.62 -7.07 -28.21
N PRO A 405 -12.41 -7.32 -29.53
CA PRO A 405 -13.00 -8.49 -30.18
C PRO A 405 -12.54 -9.83 -29.62
N ALA A 406 -11.28 -9.91 -29.16
CA ALA A 406 -10.75 -11.11 -28.51
C ALA A 406 -11.23 -11.19 -27.06
N ASP A 407 -11.29 -10.06 -26.34
CA ASP A 407 -11.82 -10.03 -24.98
C ASP A 407 -13.28 -10.49 -24.93
N PHE A 408 -14.13 -10.14 -25.89
CA PHE A 408 -15.53 -10.59 -25.89
C PHE A 408 -15.74 -12.10 -25.76
N VAL A 409 -14.80 -12.92 -26.25
CA VAL A 409 -14.87 -14.39 -26.14
C VAL A 409 -14.03 -14.93 -24.98
N LEU A 410 -12.98 -14.22 -24.56
CA LEU A 410 -12.09 -14.65 -23.47
C LEU A 410 -12.50 -14.09 -22.10
N HIS A 411 -13.35 -13.07 -22.07
CA HIS A 411 -13.77 -12.36 -20.87
C HIS A 411 -14.42 -13.33 -19.88
N ASN A 412 -13.94 -13.32 -18.64
CA ASN A 412 -14.37 -14.24 -17.58
C ASN A 412 -14.20 -15.76 -17.87
N SER A 413 -13.54 -16.15 -18.96
CA SER A 413 -13.02 -17.51 -19.10
C SER A 413 -11.85 -17.75 -18.14
N VAL A 414 -11.44 -19.00 -17.96
CA VAL A 414 -10.21 -19.31 -17.22
C VAL A 414 -8.93 -18.85 -17.94
N PHE A 415 -9.01 -18.39 -19.20
CA PHE A 415 -7.90 -17.71 -19.90
C PHE A 415 -7.49 -16.42 -19.17
N LEU A 416 -8.47 -15.62 -18.74
CA LEU A 416 -8.24 -14.40 -17.96
C LEU A 416 -7.56 -14.75 -16.63
N VAL A 417 -7.99 -15.83 -15.98
CA VAL A 417 -7.41 -16.31 -14.73
C VAL A 417 -5.94 -16.71 -14.96
N ALA A 418 -5.66 -17.47 -16.02
CA ALA A 418 -4.30 -17.87 -16.40
C ALA A 418 -3.40 -16.65 -16.66
N HIS A 419 -3.87 -15.71 -17.49
CA HIS A 419 -3.17 -14.46 -17.79
C HIS A 419 -2.78 -13.69 -16.53
N PHE A 420 -3.76 -13.42 -15.67
CA PHE A 420 -3.53 -12.61 -14.48
C PHE A 420 -2.58 -13.29 -13.48
N HIS A 421 -2.71 -14.60 -13.26
CA HIS A 421 -1.79 -15.34 -12.40
C HIS A 421 -0.37 -15.37 -12.96
N ASN A 422 -0.23 -15.40 -14.28
CA ASN A 422 1.07 -15.35 -14.95
C ASN A 422 1.82 -14.05 -14.66
N VAL A 423 1.14 -12.90 -14.76
CA VAL A 423 1.76 -11.60 -14.48
C VAL A 423 1.93 -11.32 -12.99
N ILE A 424 1.00 -11.75 -12.12
CA ILE A 424 1.10 -11.51 -10.67
C ILE A 424 2.06 -12.47 -9.98
N ILE A 425 1.98 -13.78 -10.24
CA ILE A 425 2.92 -14.73 -9.62
C ILE A 425 4.32 -14.52 -10.21
N GLY A 426 4.43 -14.55 -11.53
CA GLY A 426 5.72 -14.39 -12.22
C GLY A 426 6.34 -13.01 -12.06
N GLY A 427 5.52 -11.95 -11.98
CA GLY A 427 5.98 -10.58 -11.81
C GLY A 427 6.14 -10.16 -10.34
N VAL A 428 5.03 -10.16 -9.60
CA VAL A 428 4.97 -9.59 -8.24
C VAL A 428 5.54 -10.58 -7.22
N LEU A 429 5.03 -11.82 -7.17
CA LEU A 429 5.43 -12.76 -6.13
C LEU A 429 6.89 -13.23 -6.29
N PHE A 430 7.34 -13.51 -7.51
CA PHE A 430 8.75 -13.82 -7.76
C PHE A 430 9.65 -12.61 -7.46
N GLY A 431 9.18 -11.38 -7.71
CA GLY A 431 9.91 -10.17 -7.32
C GLY A 431 9.99 -10.01 -5.80
N ALA A 432 8.93 -10.36 -5.09
CA ALA A 432 8.91 -10.41 -3.64
C ALA A 432 9.90 -11.45 -3.09
N PHE A 433 9.98 -12.65 -3.69
CA PHE A 433 10.95 -13.67 -3.32
C PHE A 433 12.39 -13.30 -3.67
N ALA A 434 12.61 -12.65 -4.82
CA ALA A 434 13.91 -12.09 -5.19
C ALA A 434 14.37 -11.04 -4.16
N GLY A 435 13.49 -10.10 -3.77
CA GLY A 435 13.79 -9.08 -2.78
C GLY A 435 13.99 -9.65 -1.37
N TYR A 436 13.14 -10.59 -0.97
CA TYR A 436 13.27 -11.34 0.28
C TYR A 436 14.64 -11.99 0.37
N THR A 437 15.04 -12.79 -0.63
CA THR A 437 16.34 -13.49 -0.62
C THR A 437 17.53 -12.53 -0.75
N TYR A 438 17.41 -11.46 -1.54
CA TYR A 438 18.48 -10.48 -1.75
C TYR A 438 18.78 -9.65 -0.50
N TRP A 439 17.76 -9.14 0.19
CA TRP A 439 17.94 -8.30 1.39
C TRP A 439 17.88 -9.07 2.71
N PHE A 440 17.63 -10.38 2.71
CA PHE A 440 17.64 -11.20 3.93
C PHE A 440 18.92 -11.03 4.78
N PRO A 441 20.15 -11.08 4.20
CA PRO A 441 21.37 -10.88 4.97
C PRO A 441 21.45 -9.50 5.62
N LYS A 442 20.90 -8.49 4.94
CA LYS A 442 20.84 -7.12 5.46
C LYS A 442 19.86 -7.01 6.63
N ALA A 443 18.77 -7.77 6.64
CA ALA A 443 17.78 -7.74 7.72
C ALA A 443 18.23 -8.49 8.99
N PHE A 444 18.87 -9.66 8.83
CA PHE A 444 19.14 -10.58 9.94
C PHE A 444 20.63 -10.86 10.20
N GLY A 445 21.54 -10.40 9.34
CA GLY A 445 22.99 -10.58 9.49
C GLY A 445 23.54 -11.92 8.99
N PHE A 446 22.74 -12.75 8.33
CA PHE A 446 23.16 -14.02 7.74
C PHE A 446 22.39 -14.33 6.46
N ARG A 447 22.99 -15.11 5.55
CA ARG A 447 22.36 -15.52 4.28
C ARG A 447 21.46 -16.74 4.43
N LEU A 448 20.54 -16.91 3.50
CA LEU A 448 19.70 -18.10 3.40
C LEU A 448 20.46 -19.29 2.78
N ASP A 449 19.96 -20.51 3.05
CA ASP A 449 20.50 -21.75 2.50
C ASP A 449 20.23 -21.85 0.98
N ASP A 450 21.31 -21.83 0.21
CA ASP A 450 21.26 -21.80 -1.26
C ASP A 450 20.64 -23.07 -1.86
N ARG A 451 20.80 -24.24 -1.23
CA ARG A 451 20.28 -25.50 -1.79
C ARG A 451 18.76 -25.55 -1.69
N LEU A 452 18.22 -25.21 -0.53
CA LEU A 452 16.77 -25.17 -0.30
C LEU A 452 16.13 -24.01 -1.07
N GLY A 453 16.79 -22.85 -1.16
CA GLY A 453 16.34 -21.74 -2.00
C GLY A 453 16.23 -22.09 -3.49
N LYS A 454 17.23 -22.82 -4.03
CA LYS A 454 17.18 -23.35 -5.41
C LYS A 454 16.08 -24.39 -5.59
N ALA A 455 15.88 -25.28 -4.62
CA ALA A 455 14.80 -26.26 -4.66
C ALA A 455 13.42 -25.57 -4.65
N ALA A 456 13.23 -24.58 -3.78
CA ALA A 456 12.01 -23.78 -3.72
C ALA A 456 11.73 -23.11 -5.08
N PHE A 457 12.74 -22.47 -5.69
CA PHE A 457 12.63 -21.87 -7.02
C PHE A 457 12.15 -22.88 -8.07
N TRP A 458 12.77 -24.05 -8.17
CA TRP A 458 12.42 -25.04 -9.19
C TRP A 458 11.01 -25.61 -9.01
N PHE A 459 10.61 -25.90 -7.77
CA PHE A 459 9.24 -26.33 -7.48
C PHE A 459 8.20 -25.25 -7.79
N TRP A 460 8.51 -23.99 -7.47
CA TRP A 460 7.64 -22.86 -7.80
C TRP A 460 7.48 -22.66 -9.30
N ILE A 461 8.58 -22.59 -10.06
CA ILE A 461 8.52 -22.30 -11.49
C ILE A 461 7.87 -23.47 -12.26
N ILE A 462 8.28 -24.71 -12.00
CA ILE A 462 7.70 -25.88 -12.67
C ILE A 462 6.24 -26.04 -12.26
N GLY A 463 5.95 -25.93 -10.97
CA GLY A 463 4.58 -26.01 -10.44
C GLY A 463 3.67 -24.93 -11.02
N PHE A 464 4.17 -23.70 -11.19
CA PHE A 464 3.45 -22.61 -11.83
C PHE A 464 3.05 -22.94 -13.28
N TYR A 465 4.00 -23.39 -14.11
CA TYR A 465 3.69 -23.73 -15.50
C TYR A 465 2.70 -24.91 -15.59
N VAL A 466 2.89 -25.95 -14.79
CA VAL A 466 1.98 -27.11 -14.74
C VAL A 466 0.60 -26.72 -14.22
N ALA A 467 0.50 -25.75 -13.29
CA ALA A 467 -0.76 -25.30 -12.73
C ALA A 467 -1.58 -24.42 -13.69
N PHE A 468 -0.92 -23.47 -14.36
CA PHE A 468 -1.61 -22.38 -15.07
C PHE A 468 -1.60 -22.50 -16.59
N MET A 469 -0.65 -23.20 -17.22
CA MET A 469 -0.69 -23.43 -18.67
C MET A 469 -1.94 -24.21 -19.15
N PRO A 470 -2.41 -25.25 -18.43
CA PRO A 470 -3.67 -25.91 -18.76
C PRO A 470 -4.87 -24.96 -18.79
N LEU A 471 -4.85 -23.91 -17.96
CA LEU A 471 -5.95 -22.96 -17.88
C LEU A 471 -6.05 -22.05 -19.12
N TYR A 472 -4.95 -21.81 -19.84
CA TYR A 472 -5.04 -21.12 -21.14
C TYR A 472 -5.81 -21.97 -22.16
N VAL A 473 -5.56 -23.28 -22.20
CA VAL A 473 -6.27 -24.22 -23.09
C VAL A 473 -7.74 -24.28 -22.70
N LEU A 474 -8.04 -24.53 -21.42
CA LEU A 474 -9.41 -24.59 -20.91
C LEU A 474 -10.21 -23.31 -21.17
N GLY A 475 -9.55 -22.15 -21.10
CA GLY A 475 -10.20 -20.87 -21.38
C GLY A 475 -10.59 -20.73 -22.85
N LEU A 476 -9.78 -21.26 -23.76
CA LEU A 476 -10.07 -21.32 -25.20
C LEU A 476 -11.15 -22.37 -25.53
N GLU A 477 -11.22 -23.45 -24.75
CA GLU A 477 -12.29 -24.47 -24.83
C GLU A 477 -13.62 -24.00 -24.21
N GLY A 478 -13.67 -22.80 -23.62
CA GLY A 478 -14.90 -22.18 -23.12
C GLY A 478 -15.18 -22.37 -21.62
N MET A 479 -14.24 -22.93 -20.84
CA MET A 479 -14.41 -23.05 -19.39
C MET A 479 -14.42 -21.66 -18.74
N THR A 480 -15.52 -21.33 -18.05
CA THR A 480 -15.66 -20.07 -17.32
C THR A 480 -15.05 -20.12 -15.92
N ARG A 481 -14.68 -18.95 -15.38
CA ARG A 481 -14.19 -18.84 -14.00
C ARG A 481 -15.30 -19.08 -12.98
N ARG A 482 -14.91 -19.37 -11.73
CA ARG A 482 -15.80 -19.49 -10.55
C ARG A 482 -16.82 -20.65 -10.62
N MET A 483 -16.57 -21.65 -11.46
CA MET A 483 -17.35 -22.89 -11.45
C MET A 483 -16.84 -23.83 -10.36
N GLN A 484 -17.77 -24.28 -9.52
CA GLN A 484 -17.53 -25.21 -8.42
C GLN A 484 -17.64 -26.69 -8.86
N HIS A 485 -18.46 -26.99 -9.88
CA HIS A 485 -18.56 -28.27 -10.57
C HIS A 485 -18.70 -28.05 -12.08
N TYR A 486 -18.55 -29.11 -12.87
CA TYR A 486 -18.66 -29.08 -14.32
C TYR A 486 -19.05 -30.46 -14.86
N ASP A 487 -19.69 -30.46 -16.04
CA ASP A 487 -20.20 -31.66 -16.71
C ASP A 487 -19.53 -31.96 -18.05
N VAL A 488 -18.42 -31.29 -18.35
CA VAL A 488 -17.64 -31.47 -19.59
C VAL A 488 -16.42 -32.35 -19.28
N PRO A 489 -16.43 -33.65 -19.62
CA PRO A 489 -15.36 -34.57 -19.27
C PRO A 489 -14.01 -34.21 -19.88
N GLU A 490 -14.02 -33.55 -21.04
CA GLU A 490 -12.81 -33.11 -21.76
C GLU A 490 -11.96 -32.14 -20.94
N TRP A 491 -12.57 -31.40 -20.00
CA TRP A 491 -11.85 -30.46 -19.14
C TRP A 491 -11.12 -31.15 -17.98
N GLN A 492 -11.55 -32.34 -17.58
CA GLN A 492 -11.03 -33.00 -16.38
C GLN A 492 -9.52 -33.28 -16.44
N PRO A 493 -8.93 -33.81 -17.54
CA PRO A 493 -7.50 -34.06 -17.61
C PRO A 493 -6.68 -32.79 -17.36
N TRP A 494 -7.09 -31.65 -17.92
CA TRP A 494 -6.43 -30.36 -17.72
C TRP A 494 -6.53 -29.87 -16.27
N LEU A 495 -7.68 -30.06 -15.62
CA LEU A 495 -7.88 -29.71 -14.22
C LEU A 495 -7.08 -30.59 -13.25
N ILE A 496 -6.92 -31.88 -13.56
CA ILE A 496 -6.05 -32.78 -12.80
C ILE A 496 -4.59 -32.33 -12.92
N VAL A 497 -4.12 -32.01 -14.13
CA VAL A 497 -2.77 -31.46 -14.34
C VAL A 497 -2.59 -30.16 -13.56
N ALA A 498 -3.58 -29.26 -13.60
CA ALA A 498 -3.56 -28.02 -12.84
C ALA A 498 -3.47 -28.27 -11.32
N ALA A 499 -4.16 -29.29 -10.80
CA ALA A 499 -4.08 -29.69 -9.40
C ALA A 499 -2.71 -30.28 -9.02
N VAL A 500 -2.09 -31.08 -9.90
CA VAL A 500 -0.71 -31.55 -9.72
C VAL A 500 0.27 -30.37 -9.66
N GLY A 501 0.09 -29.37 -10.52
CA GLY A 501 0.87 -28.13 -10.47
C GLY A 501 0.74 -27.40 -9.14
N ALA A 502 -0.48 -27.33 -8.58
CA ALA A 502 -0.69 -26.77 -7.25
C ALA A 502 0.06 -27.56 -6.15
N VAL A 503 0.10 -28.89 -6.21
CA VAL A 503 0.89 -29.71 -5.27
C VAL A 503 2.40 -29.43 -5.40
N LEU A 504 2.91 -29.22 -6.61
CA LEU A 504 4.31 -28.82 -6.80
C LEU A 504 4.61 -27.45 -6.18
N ILE A 505 3.69 -26.49 -6.28
CA ILE A 505 3.83 -25.19 -5.61
C ILE A 505 3.83 -25.37 -4.08
N LEU A 506 2.99 -26.26 -3.53
CA LEU A 506 3.00 -26.59 -2.10
C LEU A 506 4.39 -27.08 -1.66
N LEU A 507 5.02 -27.96 -2.44
CA LEU A 507 6.39 -28.42 -2.16
C LEU A 507 7.39 -27.25 -2.20
N GLY A 508 7.21 -26.29 -3.12
CA GLY A 508 8.00 -25.06 -3.17
C GLY A 508 7.87 -24.21 -1.90
N ILE A 509 6.63 -24.01 -1.42
CA ILE A 509 6.36 -23.30 -0.16
C ILE A 509 6.99 -24.05 1.02
N CYS A 510 6.85 -25.39 1.09
CA CYS A 510 7.48 -26.20 2.12
C CYS A 510 9.02 -26.07 2.09
N CYS A 511 9.64 -26.05 0.91
CA CYS A 511 11.07 -25.82 0.76
C CYS A 511 11.49 -24.44 1.28
N GLN A 512 10.68 -23.42 1.06
CA GLN A 512 10.96 -22.05 1.50
C GLN A 512 10.82 -21.87 3.01
N VAL A 513 9.85 -22.56 3.63
CA VAL A 513 9.75 -22.65 5.10
C VAL A 513 10.95 -23.42 5.67
N ALA A 514 11.33 -24.54 5.05
CA ALA A 514 12.49 -25.32 5.46
C ALA A 514 13.80 -24.52 5.31
N GLU A 515 13.95 -23.75 4.22
CA GLU A 515 15.06 -22.83 3.97
C GLU A 515 15.21 -21.86 5.14
N LEU A 516 14.14 -21.19 5.56
CA LEU A 516 14.17 -20.26 6.68
C LEU A 516 14.59 -20.94 7.98
N VAL A 517 14.00 -22.10 8.31
CA VAL A 517 14.30 -22.84 9.55
C VAL A 517 15.75 -23.30 9.60
N VAL A 518 16.25 -23.89 8.51
CA VAL A 518 17.64 -24.38 8.43
C VAL A 518 18.64 -23.22 8.46
N SER A 519 18.33 -22.11 7.79
CA SER A 519 19.18 -20.92 7.79
C SER A 519 19.28 -20.30 9.18
N ILE A 520 18.17 -20.22 9.93
CA ILE A 520 18.17 -19.73 11.32
C ILE A 520 19.00 -20.66 12.22
N ARG A 521 18.89 -21.98 12.04
CA ARG A 521 19.67 -22.97 12.80
C ARG A 521 21.17 -22.85 12.53
N ASN A 522 21.55 -22.61 11.28
CA ASN A 522 22.96 -22.55 10.84
C ASN A 522 23.50 -21.11 10.74
N ARG A 523 22.81 -20.14 11.37
CA ARG A 523 23.08 -18.70 11.22
C ARG A 523 24.53 -18.30 11.45
N ASP A 524 25.24 -18.97 12.36
CA ASP A 524 26.61 -18.63 12.73
C ASP A 524 27.61 -18.95 11.60
N SER A 525 27.33 -19.99 10.80
CA SER A 525 28.13 -20.35 9.62
C SER A 525 27.80 -19.52 8.37
N LEU A 526 26.62 -18.89 8.36
CA LEU A 526 26.09 -18.14 7.22
C LEU A 526 26.17 -16.61 7.42
N ARG A 527 26.89 -16.15 8.46
CA ARG A 527 26.96 -14.74 8.82
C ARG A 527 27.60 -13.88 7.72
N ASP A 528 27.01 -12.71 7.51
CA ASP A 528 27.65 -11.63 6.77
C ASP A 528 28.51 -10.80 7.72
N VAL A 529 29.83 -10.84 7.53
CA VAL A 529 30.80 -10.11 8.34
C VAL A 529 31.18 -8.75 7.76
N THR A 530 30.86 -8.48 6.50
CA THR A 530 31.33 -7.27 5.78
C THR A 530 30.25 -6.19 5.68
N GLY A 531 28.98 -6.60 5.72
CA GLY A 531 27.84 -5.76 5.39
C GLY A 531 27.57 -5.66 3.88
N ASP A 532 28.37 -6.31 3.06
CA ASP A 532 28.33 -6.28 1.59
C ASP A 532 28.58 -7.68 1.04
N LEU A 533 27.67 -8.61 1.34
CA LEU A 533 27.79 -10.01 0.96
C LEU A 533 27.81 -10.23 -0.55
N TRP A 534 27.04 -9.42 -1.29
CA TRP A 534 26.80 -9.65 -2.72
C TRP A 534 27.72 -8.84 -3.63
N ASP A 535 28.64 -8.03 -3.11
CA ASP A 535 29.34 -7.01 -3.89
C ASP A 535 28.34 -6.02 -4.53
N GLY A 536 27.46 -5.48 -3.69
CA GLY A 536 26.37 -4.58 -4.07
C GLY A 536 26.86 -3.19 -4.49
N ARG A 537 25.99 -2.46 -5.20
CA ARG A 537 26.38 -1.23 -5.92
C ARG A 537 25.75 0.06 -5.34
N THR A 538 24.76 -0.12 -4.47
CA THR A 538 23.90 0.90 -3.86
C THR A 538 24.19 1.10 -2.37
N LEU A 539 23.66 2.19 -1.79
CA LEU A 539 24.04 2.67 -0.46
C LEU A 539 23.66 1.77 0.71
N GLU A 540 22.66 0.89 0.59
CA GLU A 540 22.29 -0.06 1.64
C GLU A 540 23.45 -1.01 2.00
N TRP A 541 24.32 -1.31 1.02
CA TRP A 541 25.48 -2.19 1.20
C TRP A 541 26.68 -1.51 1.84
N ILE A 542 26.63 -0.20 2.14
CA ILE A 542 27.68 0.48 2.94
C ILE A 542 27.52 0.26 4.45
N THR A 543 26.32 -0.18 4.88
CA THR A 543 25.98 -0.38 6.29
C THR A 543 26.39 -1.77 6.78
N THR A 544 26.43 -1.99 8.10
CA THR A 544 26.58 -3.33 8.69
C THR A 544 25.38 -4.23 8.36
N SER A 545 25.51 -5.53 8.61
CA SER A 545 24.42 -6.50 8.49
C SER A 545 24.17 -7.16 9.84
N PRO A 546 23.08 -6.82 10.56
CA PRO A 546 22.08 -5.81 10.25
C PRO A 546 22.58 -4.35 10.43
N PRO A 547 21.93 -3.35 9.80
CA PRO A 547 22.21 -1.94 10.02
C PRO A 547 21.90 -1.50 11.46
N PRO A 548 22.63 -0.51 12.00
CA PRO A 548 22.27 0.09 13.29
C PRO A 548 20.92 0.83 13.19
N SER A 549 20.31 1.15 14.34
CA SER A 549 19.00 1.84 14.40
C SER A 549 18.97 3.16 13.62
N PHE A 550 20.09 3.89 13.60
CA PHE A 550 20.25 5.17 12.90
C PHE A 550 20.71 5.06 11.45
N ASN A 551 20.92 3.85 10.92
CA ASN A 551 21.47 3.52 9.59
C ASN A 551 22.88 4.06 9.33
N PHE A 552 23.02 5.38 9.21
CA PHE A 552 24.24 6.09 8.85
C PHE A 552 24.61 7.07 9.97
N ALA A 553 25.82 6.90 10.53
CA ALA A 553 26.36 7.85 11.52
C ALA A 553 26.45 9.25 10.89
N VAL A 554 27.01 9.33 9.69
CA VAL A 554 27.08 10.54 8.87
C VAL A 554 26.41 10.27 7.52
N MET A 555 25.54 11.18 7.08
CA MET A 555 24.84 11.04 5.80
C MET A 555 25.85 11.01 4.65
N PRO A 556 25.74 10.06 3.71
CA PRO A 556 26.65 9.99 2.58
C PRO A 556 26.44 11.19 1.66
N ASN A 557 27.53 11.78 1.16
CA ASN A 557 27.44 12.78 0.10
C ASN A 557 27.50 12.08 -1.27
N VAL A 558 26.38 12.12 -2.00
CA VAL A 558 26.19 11.35 -3.22
C VAL A 558 26.77 12.09 -4.42
N THR A 559 27.77 11.47 -5.06
CA THR A 559 28.39 11.93 -6.29
C THR A 559 28.33 10.81 -7.34
N GLY A 560 28.00 11.17 -8.59
CA GLY A 560 27.81 10.21 -9.68
C GLY A 560 26.47 9.45 -9.64
N GLU A 561 26.24 8.57 -10.61
CA GLU A 561 25.03 7.75 -10.72
C GLU A 561 25.08 6.51 -9.81
N GLU A 562 26.26 5.90 -9.61
CA GLU A 562 26.47 4.73 -8.74
C GLU A 562 27.33 5.11 -7.52
N ALA A 563 26.70 5.75 -6.54
CA ALA A 563 27.40 6.39 -5.43
C ALA A 563 28.30 5.43 -4.63
N TYR A 564 27.76 4.28 -4.19
CA TYR A 564 28.51 3.33 -3.38
C TYR A 564 29.57 2.59 -4.20
N TRP A 565 29.24 2.18 -5.43
CA TRP A 565 30.22 1.57 -6.34
C TRP A 565 31.43 2.48 -6.58
N GLY A 566 31.19 3.78 -6.86
CA GLY A 566 32.27 4.75 -7.03
C GLY A 566 33.11 4.96 -5.76
N MET A 567 32.49 4.95 -4.57
CA MET A 567 33.23 4.99 -3.30
C MET A 567 34.10 3.75 -3.11
N LYS A 568 33.58 2.57 -3.45
CA LYS A 568 34.27 1.29 -3.33
C LYS A 568 35.49 1.23 -4.26
N GLN A 569 35.33 1.58 -5.54
CA GLN A 569 36.44 1.59 -6.50
C GLN A 569 37.55 2.55 -6.06
N LYS A 570 37.22 3.77 -5.64
CA LYS A 570 38.20 4.72 -5.10
C LYS A 570 38.93 4.20 -3.86
N ALA A 571 38.22 3.53 -2.94
CA ALA A 571 38.84 2.97 -1.75
C ALA A 571 39.81 1.83 -2.08
N LEU A 572 39.46 0.99 -3.06
CA LEU A 572 40.32 -0.08 -3.58
C LEU A 572 41.56 0.48 -4.30
N GLU A 573 41.37 1.46 -5.20
CA GLU A 573 42.46 2.14 -5.92
C GLU A 573 43.45 2.80 -4.97
N GLN A 574 42.96 3.45 -3.92
CA GLN A 574 43.80 4.15 -2.94
C GLN A 574 44.31 3.24 -1.81
N ARG A 575 43.88 1.96 -1.77
CA ARG A 575 44.12 1.01 -0.67
C ARG A 575 43.89 1.59 0.72
N ARG A 576 42.89 2.46 0.84
CA ARG A 576 42.53 3.12 2.09
C ARG A 576 41.04 3.43 2.12
N LEU A 577 40.45 3.31 3.29
CA LEU A 577 39.11 3.82 3.53
C LEU A 577 39.13 5.36 3.54
N THR A 578 37.94 5.97 3.43
CA THR A 578 37.78 7.41 3.57
C THR A 578 38.29 7.92 4.92
N GLU A 579 38.52 9.22 5.07
CA GLU A 579 38.87 9.79 6.39
C GLU A 579 37.70 9.68 7.37
N LEU A 580 37.99 9.70 8.67
CA LEU A 580 36.95 9.70 9.70
C LEU A 580 36.16 11.02 9.59
N PRO A 581 34.83 10.96 9.49
CA PRO A 581 34.02 12.16 9.44
C PRO A 581 33.88 12.78 10.84
N ASP A 582 33.51 14.07 10.87
CA ASP A 582 33.13 14.76 12.11
C ASP A 582 31.76 14.24 12.59
N TYR A 583 31.75 13.52 13.73
CA TYR A 583 30.54 12.97 14.31
C TYR A 583 29.78 14.03 15.12
N LYS A 584 28.48 14.15 14.86
CA LYS A 584 27.59 15.10 15.55
C LYS A 584 26.48 14.34 16.24
N THR A 585 26.01 14.84 17.38
CA THR A 585 24.82 14.33 18.05
C THR A 585 23.63 14.30 17.09
N ILE A 586 22.90 13.19 17.06
CA ILE A 586 21.74 13.01 16.18
C ILE A 586 20.47 12.82 16.98
N GLU A 587 19.36 13.31 16.43
CA GLU A 587 18.01 13.08 16.94
C GLU A 587 17.42 11.83 16.30
N MET A 588 16.86 10.93 17.11
CA MET A 588 16.15 9.73 16.67
C MET A 588 14.76 9.67 17.32
N PRO A 589 13.72 9.18 16.61
CA PRO A 589 12.37 9.14 17.14
C PRO A 589 12.22 8.08 18.25
N HIS A 590 11.43 8.37 19.28
CA HIS A 590 11.05 7.40 20.30
C HIS A 590 10.01 6.40 19.79
N ASN A 591 10.03 5.20 20.38
CA ASN A 591 8.98 4.21 20.22
C ASN A 591 7.62 4.76 20.72
N SER A 592 6.55 4.29 20.10
CA SER A 592 5.21 4.80 20.33
C SER A 592 4.18 3.68 20.35
N ALA A 593 3.33 3.68 21.37
CA ALA A 593 2.19 2.78 21.46
C ALA A 593 1.02 3.18 20.53
N THR A 594 1.08 4.35 19.91
CA THR A 594 -0.02 4.91 19.11
C THR A 594 -0.48 3.95 18.01
N GLY A 595 0.44 3.31 17.28
CA GLY A 595 0.07 2.36 16.23
C GLY A 595 -0.79 1.20 16.73
N PHE A 596 -0.36 0.54 17.79
CA PHE A 596 -1.07 -0.60 18.37
C PHE A 596 -2.44 -0.20 18.95
N VAL A 597 -2.51 0.93 19.67
CA VAL A 597 -3.77 1.43 20.24
C VAL A 597 -4.75 1.85 19.15
N THR A 598 -4.28 2.50 18.08
CA THR A 598 -5.10 2.82 16.91
C THR A 598 -5.64 1.55 16.24
N ALA A 599 -4.81 0.51 16.07
CA ALA A 599 -5.27 -0.79 15.56
C ALA A 599 -6.37 -1.39 16.44
N PHE A 600 -6.21 -1.38 17.76
CA PHE A 600 -7.21 -1.92 18.68
C PHE A 600 -8.57 -1.24 18.49
N PHE A 601 -8.62 0.09 18.46
CA PHE A 601 -9.88 0.82 18.23
C PHE A 601 -10.40 0.66 16.80
N ALA A 602 -9.53 0.48 15.80
CA ALA A 602 -9.95 0.19 14.43
C ALA A 602 -10.62 -1.18 14.31
N VAL A 603 -10.05 -2.23 14.92
CA VAL A 603 -10.67 -3.57 15.00
C VAL A 603 -11.98 -3.51 15.75
N LEU A 604 -12.00 -2.86 16.92
CA LEU A 604 -13.20 -2.71 17.74
C LEU A 604 -14.33 -2.04 16.95
N THR A 605 -14.02 -0.94 16.26
CA THR A 605 -14.99 -0.18 15.46
C THR A 605 -15.44 -0.98 14.25
N GLY A 606 -14.52 -1.58 13.49
CA GLY A 606 -14.83 -2.41 12.33
C GLY A 606 -15.71 -3.59 12.68
N PHE A 607 -15.34 -4.38 13.70
CA PHE A 607 -16.14 -5.50 14.18
C PHE A 607 -17.52 -5.04 14.69
N ALA A 608 -17.57 -3.93 15.43
CA ALA A 608 -18.84 -3.37 15.89
C ALA A 608 -19.76 -2.95 14.73
N LEU A 609 -19.23 -2.35 13.68
CA LEU A 609 -20.00 -1.95 12.50
C LEU A 609 -20.55 -3.16 11.76
N ILE A 610 -19.70 -4.16 11.47
CA ILE A 610 -20.09 -5.41 10.81
C ILE A 610 -21.27 -6.09 11.51
N TRP A 611 -21.25 -6.11 12.84
CA TRP A 611 -22.29 -6.75 13.66
C TRP A 611 -23.39 -5.80 14.15
N HIS A 612 -23.39 -4.53 13.75
CA HIS A 612 -24.37 -3.50 14.14
C HIS A 612 -24.45 -3.25 15.67
N ILE A 613 -23.28 -3.20 16.34
CA ILE A 613 -23.13 -2.98 17.78
C ILE A 613 -22.79 -1.50 18.06
N TRP A 614 -23.81 -0.63 17.98
CA TRP A 614 -23.61 0.83 17.95
C TRP A 614 -22.94 1.44 19.17
N TRP A 615 -23.17 0.93 20.38
CA TRP A 615 -22.50 1.46 21.58
C TRP A 615 -20.97 1.23 21.53
N MET A 616 -20.55 0.12 20.94
CA MET A 616 -19.14 -0.25 20.79
C MET A 616 -18.48 0.56 19.66
N VAL A 617 -19.24 0.93 18.62
CA VAL A 617 -18.82 1.91 17.61
C VAL A 617 -18.50 3.25 18.25
N ILE A 618 -19.39 3.77 19.11
CA ILE A 618 -19.18 5.06 19.79
C ILE A 618 -17.92 5.02 20.66
N ILE A 619 -17.73 3.96 21.45
CA ILE A 619 -16.52 3.78 22.26
C ILE A 619 -15.27 3.69 21.38
N GLY A 620 -15.35 2.95 20.27
CA GLY A 620 -14.25 2.82 19.30
C GLY A 620 -13.83 4.15 18.70
N LEU A 621 -14.79 4.96 18.24
CA LEU A 621 -14.54 6.28 17.66
C LEU A 621 -13.98 7.28 18.69
N ILE A 622 -14.56 7.32 19.90
CA ILE A 622 -14.05 8.16 21.00
C ILE A 622 -12.62 7.74 21.37
N GLY A 623 -12.36 6.43 21.46
CA GLY A 623 -11.04 5.89 21.75
C GLY A 623 -10.00 6.21 20.68
N ALA A 624 -10.37 6.09 19.40
CA ALA A 624 -9.52 6.49 18.29
C ALA A 624 -9.19 7.99 18.33
N PHE A 625 -10.21 8.84 18.56
CA PHE A 625 -10.02 10.28 18.71
C PHE A 625 -9.13 10.62 19.92
N ALA A 626 -9.40 10.04 21.09
CA ALA A 626 -8.60 10.24 22.29
C ALA A 626 -7.14 9.81 22.08
N THR A 627 -6.89 8.74 21.32
CA THR A 627 -5.54 8.28 20.96
C THR A 627 -4.82 9.32 20.10
N PHE A 628 -5.51 9.89 19.12
CA PHE A 628 -4.98 10.99 18.31
C PHE A 628 -4.66 12.22 19.16
N VAL A 629 -5.57 12.62 20.06
CA VAL A 629 -5.36 13.77 20.97
C VAL A 629 -4.16 13.51 21.90
N ALA A 630 -4.06 12.32 22.50
CA ALA A 630 -2.93 11.95 23.35
C ALA A 630 -1.60 11.98 22.60
N PHE A 631 -1.58 11.43 21.37
CA PHE A 631 -0.41 11.53 20.49
C PHE A 631 -0.08 12.98 20.16
N ALA A 632 -1.09 13.80 19.89
CA ALA A 632 -0.89 15.20 19.57
C ALA A 632 -0.27 15.98 20.74
N TRP A 633 -0.61 15.61 21.98
CA TRP A 633 -0.19 16.26 23.23
C TRP A 633 1.14 15.76 23.80
N ARG A 634 1.89 14.87 23.14
CA ARG A 634 3.19 14.40 23.65
C ARG A 634 4.24 15.53 23.76
N ASP A 635 5.06 15.50 24.82
CA ASP A 635 6.11 16.50 25.07
C ASP A 635 7.49 16.10 24.54
N VAL A 636 7.86 14.82 24.68
CA VAL A 636 9.13 14.27 24.19
C VAL A 636 8.84 13.31 23.05
N SER A 637 9.47 13.54 21.90
CA SER A 637 9.24 12.72 20.70
C SER A 637 10.52 12.12 20.11
N GLU A 638 11.67 12.63 20.51
CA GLU A 638 12.98 12.24 20.01
C GLU A 638 13.97 12.11 21.17
N PHE A 639 14.91 11.18 21.05
CA PHE A 639 16.08 11.06 21.91
C PHE A 639 17.35 11.43 21.15
N HIS A 640 18.40 11.76 21.89
CA HIS A 640 19.69 12.11 21.34
C HIS A 640 20.65 10.93 21.45
N LEU A 641 21.33 10.62 20.33
CA LEU A 641 22.50 9.74 20.32
C LEU A 641 23.74 10.61 20.27
N SER A 642 24.67 10.35 21.19
CA SER A 642 25.91 11.13 21.34
C SER A 642 26.87 10.90 20.18
N ALA A 643 27.75 11.87 19.91
CA ALA A 643 28.78 11.74 18.89
C ALA A 643 29.74 10.55 19.17
N GLU A 644 29.98 10.22 20.43
CA GLU A 644 30.85 9.13 20.86
C GLU A 644 30.26 7.75 20.53
N GLU A 645 28.97 7.53 20.83
CA GLU A 645 28.25 6.30 20.47
C GLU A 645 28.24 6.09 18.95
N LEU A 646 28.09 7.17 18.18
CA LEU A 646 28.13 7.12 16.71
C LEU A 646 29.53 6.79 16.19
N ALA A 647 30.57 7.39 16.77
CA ALA A 647 31.96 7.13 16.41
C ALA A 647 32.31 5.65 16.67
N GLU A 648 31.95 5.10 17.83
CA GLU A 648 32.21 3.71 18.18
C GLU A 648 31.50 2.73 17.23
N ALA A 649 30.24 2.99 16.90
CA ALA A 649 29.49 2.16 15.96
C ALA A 649 30.09 2.24 14.53
N ASP A 650 30.51 3.43 14.10
CA ASP A 650 31.10 3.64 12.78
C ASP A 650 32.51 3.03 12.65
N HIS A 651 33.31 3.11 13.71
CA HIS A 651 34.62 2.48 13.82
C HIS A 651 34.51 0.96 13.67
N ARG A 652 33.60 0.31 14.42
CA ARG A 652 33.36 -1.14 14.32
C ARG A 652 33.00 -1.58 12.90
N ARG A 653 32.14 -0.81 12.22
CA ARG A 653 31.80 -1.04 10.80
C ARG A 653 33.03 -0.94 9.90
N ARG A 654 33.89 0.05 10.11
CA ARG A 654 35.08 0.30 9.30
C ARG A 654 36.13 -0.79 9.49
N GLU A 655 36.38 -1.20 10.73
CA GLU A 655 37.32 -2.29 11.06
C GLU A 655 37.00 -3.57 10.29
N ALA A 656 35.72 -3.94 10.22
CA ALA A 656 35.26 -5.10 9.46
C ALA A 656 35.56 -5.01 7.94
N ARG A 657 35.83 -3.81 7.42
CA ARG A 657 36.13 -3.55 6.00
C ARG A 657 37.62 -3.32 5.70
N ILE A 658 38.45 -3.12 6.71
CA ILE A 658 39.90 -2.89 6.51
C ILE A 658 40.51 -4.10 5.80
N ALA A 659 40.18 -5.32 6.24
CA ALA A 659 40.68 -6.55 5.61
C ALA A 659 40.37 -6.60 4.10
N LEU A 660 39.16 -6.19 3.70
CA LEU A 660 38.73 -6.15 2.28
C LEU A 660 39.57 -5.19 1.43
N VAL A 661 39.95 -4.03 1.99
CA VAL A 661 40.72 -3.01 1.27
C VAL A 661 42.22 -3.33 1.27
N GLU A 662 42.72 -3.97 2.32
CA GLU A 662 44.13 -4.37 2.46
C GLU A 662 44.46 -5.69 1.74
N GLY A 663 43.51 -6.30 1.04
CA GLY A 663 43.72 -7.55 0.32
C GLY A 663 43.93 -8.77 1.23
N ARG A 664 43.50 -8.69 2.49
CA ARG A 664 43.49 -9.82 3.43
C ARG A 664 42.10 -10.45 3.34
N GLU A 665 42.01 -11.69 2.84
CA GLU A 665 40.75 -12.36 2.44
C GLU A 665 39.53 -12.07 3.32
N PRO A 666 38.37 -11.84 2.68
CA PRO A 666 37.39 -12.93 2.55
C PRO A 666 36.94 -13.12 1.09
N GLY A 667 36.96 -14.38 0.63
CA GLY A 667 36.82 -14.78 -0.77
C GLY A 667 35.61 -14.21 -1.53
N ILE A 668 35.85 -13.68 -2.74
CA ILE A 668 35.87 -14.46 -3.99
C ILE A 668 36.60 -13.62 -5.07
N THR A 669 37.74 -14.17 -5.53
CA THR A 669 38.56 -13.85 -6.72
C THR A 669 39.11 -12.43 -6.93
N PRO A 670 40.45 -12.25 -6.98
CA PRO A 670 41.08 -11.06 -7.54
C PRO A 670 40.81 -10.99 -9.05
N VAL A 671 40.36 -9.83 -9.54
CA VAL A 671 40.63 -9.46 -10.93
C VAL A 671 42.06 -8.93 -10.93
N GLU A 672 43.01 -9.74 -11.40
CA GLU A 672 44.32 -9.22 -11.78
C GLU A 672 44.11 -8.24 -12.94
N TYR A 673 44.51 -6.98 -12.73
CA TYR A 673 44.72 -6.06 -13.82
C TYR A 673 46.16 -5.56 -13.76
N SER A 674 46.89 -5.86 -14.83
CA SER A 674 48.26 -5.47 -15.10
C SER A 674 48.40 -3.96 -15.26
N ASP A 675 49.40 -3.42 -14.56
CA ASP A 675 50.22 -2.24 -14.86
C ASP A 675 49.56 -0.93 -15.29
N VAL A 676 49.41 -0.01 -14.32
CA VAL A 676 49.55 1.44 -14.57
C VAL A 676 50.34 2.09 -13.40
N PRO A 677 51.30 3.00 -13.65
CA PRO A 677 52.34 3.34 -12.67
C PRO A 677 51.88 4.21 -11.51
N ALA A 678 52.56 4.01 -10.38
CA ALA A 678 52.46 4.80 -9.17
C ALA A 678 52.93 6.25 -9.34
N HIS A 679 52.35 7.12 -8.50
CA HIS A 679 52.74 8.50 -8.18
C HIS A 679 52.25 9.63 -9.09
N GLY A 680 51.15 10.25 -8.65
CA GLY A 680 50.86 11.66 -8.85
C GLY A 680 50.19 12.22 -7.60
N SER A 681 50.87 13.11 -6.87
CA SER A 681 50.33 13.79 -5.69
C SER A 681 49.24 14.79 -6.11
N TYR A 682 48.00 14.34 -6.19
CA TYR A 682 46.88 15.27 -6.35
C TYR A 682 46.36 15.67 -4.97
N LYS A 683 46.74 16.88 -4.55
CA LYS A 683 45.98 17.66 -3.57
C LYS A 683 44.56 17.81 -4.11
N THR A 684 43.59 17.14 -3.49
CA THR A 684 42.19 17.53 -3.63
C THR A 684 41.79 18.18 -2.32
N GLY A 685 41.91 19.51 -2.30
CA GLY A 685 41.17 20.30 -1.35
C GLY A 685 39.69 19.96 -1.52
N PHE A 686 39.01 19.74 -0.40
CA PHE A 686 37.58 19.76 -0.30
C PHE A 686 37.09 21.15 -0.74
N HIS A 687 36.88 21.35 -2.04
CA HIS A 687 35.96 22.36 -2.50
C HIS A 687 34.56 21.77 -2.35
N MET A 688 33.81 22.26 -1.37
CA MET A 688 32.36 22.31 -1.53
C MET A 688 32.13 23.05 -2.84
N ASP A 689 31.72 22.33 -3.87
CA ASP A 689 31.16 22.95 -5.05
C ASP A 689 29.91 23.72 -4.60
N PRO A 690 29.91 25.06 -4.61
CA PRO A 690 28.76 25.86 -4.20
C PRO A 690 27.55 25.64 -5.13
N ASP A 691 27.79 25.06 -6.32
CA ASP A 691 26.81 24.83 -7.37
C ASP A 691 26.27 23.39 -7.40
N ALA A 692 26.65 22.53 -6.45
CA ALA A 692 26.03 21.21 -6.26
C ALA A 692 24.60 21.38 -5.71
N GLY A 693 23.63 21.58 -6.61
CA GLY A 693 22.28 22.10 -6.39
C GLY A 693 21.32 21.39 -5.42
N TYR A 694 21.78 20.47 -4.54
CA TYR A 694 20.94 19.90 -3.47
C TYR A 694 21.65 19.89 -2.11
N LYS A 695 21.17 20.76 -1.20
CA LYS A 695 21.74 21.04 0.14
C LYS A 695 21.42 20.00 1.23
N GLY A 696 20.93 18.81 0.86
CA GLY A 696 20.53 17.75 1.80
C GLY A 696 19.05 17.80 2.19
N PRO A 697 18.65 17.06 3.26
CA PRO A 697 17.26 16.91 3.66
C PRO A 697 16.56 18.24 3.90
N ALA A 698 15.31 18.36 3.45
CA ALA A 698 14.49 19.53 3.70
C ALA A 698 14.20 19.70 5.21
N SER A 699 13.92 20.93 5.63
CA SER A 699 13.57 21.22 7.02
C SER A 699 12.28 20.51 7.45
N LYS A 700 12.15 20.14 8.74
CA LYS A 700 10.94 19.49 9.29
C LYS A 700 9.65 20.26 8.91
N ARG A 701 9.69 21.61 8.81
CA ARG A 701 8.58 22.45 8.36
C ARG A 701 8.18 22.15 6.90
N ILE A 702 9.14 22.13 5.99
CA ILE A 702 8.89 21.85 4.56
C ILE A 702 8.40 20.42 4.38
N THR A 703 9.04 19.45 5.04
CA THR A 703 8.65 18.04 4.99
C THR A 703 7.22 17.83 5.47
N THR A 704 6.86 18.42 6.62
CA THR A 704 5.50 18.32 7.18
C THR A 704 4.46 18.97 6.26
N ALA A 705 4.71 20.20 5.80
CA ALA A 705 3.78 20.90 4.91
C ALA A 705 3.62 20.17 3.56
N TYR A 706 4.72 19.63 3.00
CA TYR A 706 4.67 18.90 1.75
C TYR A 706 3.87 17.60 1.87
N GLY A 707 4.15 16.78 2.90
CA GLY A 707 3.39 15.55 3.11
C GLY A 707 1.90 15.83 3.36
N PHE A 708 1.59 16.93 4.05
CA PHE A 708 0.21 17.35 4.25
C PHE A 708 -0.48 17.78 2.95
N TRP A 709 0.22 18.47 2.04
CA TRP A 709 -0.32 18.76 0.70
C TRP A 709 -0.61 17.50 -0.12
N ILE A 710 0.24 16.48 -0.01
CA ILE A 710 0.00 15.18 -0.67
C ILE A 710 -1.24 14.50 -0.07
N PHE A 711 -1.44 14.58 1.25
CA PHE A 711 -2.68 14.14 1.89
C PHE A 711 -3.91 14.90 1.36
N LEU A 712 -3.86 16.23 1.27
CA LEU A 712 -4.98 17.02 0.74
C LEU A 712 -5.28 16.72 -0.74
N LEU A 713 -4.26 16.40 -1.55
CA LEU A 713 -4.45 15.94 -2.91
C LEU A 713 -5.31 14.66 -2.95
N SER A 714 -5.09 13.74 -2.01
CA SER A 714 -5.89 12.53 -1.91
C SER A 714 -7.36 12.82 -1.51
N ASP A 715 -7.60 13.81 -0.66
CA ASP A 715 -8.95 14.27 -0.33
C ASP A 715 -9.66 14.86 -1.57
N PHE A 716 -8.97 15.67 -2.38
CA PHE A 716 -9.55 16.18 -3.63
C PHE A 716 -9.98 15.04 -4.57
N VAL A 717 -9.18 13.96 -4.65
CA VAL A 717 -9.55 12.78 -5.44
C VAL A 717 -10.75 12.04 -4.82
N LEU A 718 -10.82 11.90 -3.49
CA LEU A 718 -11.98 11.31 -2.81
C LEU A 718 -13.26 12.06 -3.19
N PHE A 719 -13.26 13.39 -3.04
CA PHE A 719 -14.40 14.24 -3.42
C PHE A 719 -14.70 14.15 -4.91
N SER A 720 -13.69 14.03 -5.78
CA SER A 720 -13.91 13.86 -7.21
C SER A 720 -14.70 12.58 -7.55
N GLY A 721 -14.55 11.49 -6.77
CA GLY A 721 -15.31 10.26 -6.94
C GLY A 721 -16.80 10.42 -6.60
N PHE A 722 -17.11 11.09 -5.49
CA PHE A 722 -18.49 11.44 -5.13
C PHE A 722 -19.10 12.43 -6.12
N TYR A 723 -18.31 13.41 -6.56
CA TYR A 723 -18.72 14.39 -7.55
C TYR A 723 -19.03 13.76 -8.91
N ALA A 724 -18.17 12.86 -9.39
CA ALA A 724 -18.42 12.10 -10.62
C ALA A 724 -19.70 11.25 -10.50
N SER A 725 -19.93 10.65 -9.33
CA SER A 725 -21.13 9.87 -9.05
C SER A 725 -22.40 10.76 -9.06
N TYR A 726 -22.35 11.93 -8.44
CA TYR A 726 -23.42 12.94 -8.52
C TYR A 726 -23.67 13.37 -9.97
N ALA A 727 -22.62 13.62 -10.76
CA ALA A 727 -22.78 14.03 -12.15
C ALA A 727 -23.51 12.97 -13.00
N VAL A 728 -23.24 11.68 -12.75
CA VAL A 728 -23.93 10.56 -13.41
C VAL A 728 -25.38 10.40 -12.93
N LEU A 729 -25.64 10.63 -11.64
CA LEU A 729 -26.95 10.39 -11.01
C LEU A 729 -27.83 11.65 -10.90
N SER A 730 -27.37 12.80 -11.42
CA SER A 730 -28.01 14.11 -11.26
C SER A 730 -29.47 14.16 -11.76
N HIS A 731 -29.79 13.35 -12.77
CA HIS A 731 -31.13 13.25 -13.36
C HIS A 731 -31.93 12.04 -12.88
N ALA A 732 -31.35 11.18 -12.03
CA ALA A 732 -31.94 9.95 -11.55
C ALA A 732 -32.88 10.19 -10.35
N THR A 733 -33.96 10.96 -10.58
CA THR A 733 -34.88 11.36 -9.50
C THR A 733 -35.90 10.28 -9.14
N ALA A 734 -36.10 9.27 -9.99
CA ALA A 734 -37.06 8.17 -9.78
C ALA A 734 -38.48 8.63 -9.41
N GLY A 735 -38.93 9.75 -9.98
CA GLY A 735 -40.23 10.37 -9.66
C GLY A 735 -40.26 11.13 -8.33
N GLY A 736 -39.11 11.29 -7.67
CA GLY A 736 -38.88 12.18 -6.54
C GLY A 736 -38.56 13.62 -6.97
N PRO A 737 -38.42 14.54 -5.99
CA PRO A 737 -38.15 15.95 -6.26
C PRO A 737 -36.78 16.17 -6.91
N ALA A 738 -36.71 17.14 -7.82
CA ALA A 738 -35.50 17.55 -8.53
C ALA A 738 -34.87 18.80 -7.89
N ALA A 739 -33.58 19.02 -8.15
CA ALA A 739 -32.77 20.12 -7.59
C ALA A 739 -33.48 21.50 -7.58
N LYS A 740 -34.10 21.89 -8.71
CA LYS A 740 -34.77 23.19 -8.89
C LYS A 740 -35.92 23.47 -7.92
N GLY A 741 -36.53 22.43 -7.34
CA GLY A 741 -37.62 22.55 -6.37
C GLY A 741 -37.20 22.38 -4.91
N LEU A 742 -35.95 22.02 -4.65
CA LEU A 742 -35.46 21.64 -3.32
C LEU A 742 -34.50 22.68 -2.72
N PHE A 743 -33.60 23.23 -3.51
CA PHE A 743 -32.49 24.03 -3.00
C PHE A 743 -32.88 25.48 -2.70
N ASP A 744 -32.56 25.96 -1.49
CA ASP A 744 -32.72 27.36 -1.10
C ASP A 744 -31.39 28.11 -1.27
N LEU A 745 -31.20 28.70 -2.46
CA LEU A 745 -29.99 29.45 -2.79
C LEU A 745 -29.65 30.55 -1.79
N LYS A 746 -30.61 31.11 -1.04
CA LYS A 746 -30.32 32.15 -0.03
C LYS A 746 -29.58 31.57 1.17
N ILE A 747 -30.01 30.39 1.64
CA ILE A 747 -29.36 29.69 2.75
C ILE A 747 -27.95 29.26 2.33
N VAL A 748 -27.80 28.71 1.13
CA VAL A 748 -26.52 28.23 0.62
C VAL A 748 -25.52 29.37 0.39
N VAL A 749 -25.98 30.56 -0.04
CA VAL A 749 -25.13 31.76 -0.12
C VAL A 749 -24.67 32.21 1.28
N LEU A 750 -25.54 32.09 2.28
CA LEU A 750 -25.18 32.38 3.67
C LEU A 750 -24.15 31.38 4.22
N GLU A 751 -24.34 30.08 3.96
CA GLU A 751 -23.36 29.03 4.28
C GLU A 751 -22.00 29.31 3.65
N THR A 752 -21.99 29.61 2.35
CA THR A 752 -20.78 29.98 1.61
C THR A 752 -20.10 31.21 2.23
N THR A 753 -20.88 32.19 2.66
CA THR A 753 -20.36 33.38 3.33
C THR A 753 -19.72 33.03 4.68
N PHE A 754 -20.35 32.16 5.48
CA PHE A 754 -19.79 31.71 6.76
C PHE A 754 -18.46 30.97 6.56
N LEU A 755 -18.40 30.04 5.60
CA LEU A 755 -17.20 29.26 5.36
C LEU A 755 -16.04 30.13 4.87
N LEU A 756 -16.26 31.00 3.87
CA LEU A 756 -15.22 31.91 3.35
C LEU A 756 -14.73 32.91 4.41
N LEU A 757 -15.62 33.45 5.25
CA LEU A 757 -15.22 34.32 6.36
C LEU A 757 -14.44 33.55 7.45
N SER A 758 -14.82 32.29 7.71
CA SER A 758 -14.10 31.44 8.68
C SER A 758 -12.66 31.18 8.26
N SER A 759 -12.45 31.04 6.96
CA SER A 759 -11.16 30.82 6.33
C SER A 759 -10.28 32.07 6.36
N PHE A 760 -10.85 33.24 6.10
CA PHE A 760 -10.16 34.51 6.35
C PHE A 760 -9.71 34.63 7.81
N ALA A 761 -10.60 34.34 8.76
CA ALA A 761 -10.26 34.33 10.19
C ALA A 761 -9.16 33.29 10.52
N CYS A 762 -9.16 32.11 9.88
CA CYS A 762 -8.13 31.09 10.06
C CYS A 762 -6.76 31.55 9.53
N GLY A 763 -6.74 32.27 8.40
CA GLY A 763 -5.56 32.93 7.88
C GLY A 763 -5.00 33.97 8.85
N MET A 764 -5.88 34.78 9.45
CA MET A 764 -5.51 35.75 10.50
C MET A 764 -4.93 35.06 11.74
N ALA A 765 -5.49 33.92 12.17
CA ALA A 765 -4.94 33.12 13.27
C ALA A 765 -3.52 32.62 12.95
N THR A 766 -3.28 32.21 11.70
CA THR A 766 -1.95 31.77 11.25
C THR A 766 -0.95 32.92 11.31
N ILE A 767 -1.31 34.12 10.85
CA ILE A 767 -0.47 35.32 10.94
C ILE A 767 -0.20 35.66 12.42
N ALA A 768 -1.23 35.70 13.26
CA ALA A 768 -1.13 35.98 14.69
C ALA A 768 -0.22 34.98 15.41
N SER A 769 -0.30 33.70 15.06
CA SER A 769 0.54 32.66 15.64
C SER A 769 2.01 32.77 15.24
N ASN A 770 2.29 33.20 14.00
CA ASN A 770 3.65 33.45 13.51
C ASN A 770 4.31 34.64 14.22
N VAL A 771 3.53 35.70 14.54
CA VAL A 771 4.00 36.82 15.37
C VAL A 771 3.90 36.55 16.88
N ARG A 772 3.55 35.31 17.27
CA ARG A 772 3.46 34.84 18.67
C ARG A 772 2.48 35.62 19.53
N ASN A 773 1.37 36.10 18.95
CA ASN A 773 0.33 36.81 19.68
C ASN A 773 -0.78 35.85 20.14
N MET A 774 -0.82 35.51 21.43
CA MET A 774 -1.76 34.52 21.98
C MET A 774 -3.22 34.97 21.88
N LEU A 775 -3.51 36.21 22.26
CA LEU A 775 -4.87 36.73 22.28
C LEU A 775 -5.49 36.68 20.87
N TRP A 776 -4.78 37.23 19.88
CA TRP A 776 -5.29 37.25 18.51
C TRP A 776 -5.33 35.86 17.88
N THR A 777 -4.40 34.95 18.23
CA THR A 777 -4.48 33.55 17.78
C THR A 777 -5.76 32.88 18.28
N GLN A 778 -6.09 33.03 19.56
CA GLN A 778 -7.28 32.43 20.16
C GLN A 778 -8.58 33.07 19.67
N VAL A 779 -8.63 34.40 19.56
CA VAL A 779 -9.81 35.13 19.05
C VAL A 779 -10.08 34.75 17.60
N SER A 780 -9.06 34.76 16.74
CA SER A 780 -9.23 34.38 15.33
C SER A 780 -9.68 32.93 15.17
N TYR A 781 -9.10 31.98 15.93
CA TYR A 781 -9.56 30.60 15.92
C TYR A 781 -10.98 30.42 16.47
N LEU A 782 -11.36 31.17 17.51
CA LEU A 782 -12.74 31.15 18.02
C LEU A 782 -13.72 31.64 16.96
N ILE A 783 -13.39 32.71 16.22
CA ILE A 783 -14.22 33.22 15.12
C ILE A 783 -14.34 32.16 14.01
N THR A 784 -13.23 31.53 13.60
CA THR A 784 -13.26 30.41 12.65
C THR A 784 -14.20 29.30 13.13
N GLY A 785 -14.10 28.90 14.39
CA GLY A 785 -14.92 27.85 14.98
C GLY A 785 -16.41 28.20 15.02
N LEU A 786 -16.77 29.41 15.45
CA LEU A 786 -18.16 29.87 15.50
C LEU A 786 -18.79 29.93 14.11
N LEU A 787 -18.06 30.41 13.10
CA LEU A 787 -18.53 30.44 11.72
C LEU A 787 -18.68 29.02 11.14
N GLY A 788 -17.75 28.11 11.44
CA GLY A 788 -17.87 26.70 11.04
C GLY A 788 -19.04 25.98 11.71
N VAL A 789 -19.31 26.25 12.99
CA VAL A 789 -20.52 25.75 13.68
C VAL A 789 -21.79 26.33 13.06
N GLY A 790 -21.77 27.63 12.71
CA GLY A 790 -22.86 28.28 12.00
C GLY A 790 -23.15 27.63 10.64
N PHE A 791 -22.10 27.30 9.88
CA PHE A 791 -22.20 26.57 8.62
C PHE A 791 -22.89 25.20 8.82
N LEU A 792 -22.38 24.38 9.75
CA LEU A 792 -22.96 23.06 10.03
C LEU A 792 -24.41 23.12 10.52
N PHE A 793 -24.75 24.14 11.31
CA PHE A 793 -26.11 24.32 11.78
C PHE A 793 -27.08 24.59 10.62
N LEU A 794 -26.67 25.42 9.65
CA LEU A 794 -27.46 25.70 8.45
C LEU A 794 -27.60 24.44 7.58
N GLU A 795 -26.50 23.73 7.35
CA GLU A 795 -26.48 22.50 6.54
C GLU A 795 -27.39 21.42 7.12
N VAL A 796 -27.29 21.16 8.43
CA VAL A 796 -28.15 20.20 9.14
C VAL A 796 -29.62 20.65 9.14
N SER A 797 -29.88 21.95 9.21
CA SER A 797 -31.24 22.49 9.11
C SER A 797 -31.83 22.31 7.72
N GLU A 798 -31.04 22.51 6.66
CA GLU A 798 -31.42 22.23 5.26
C GLU A 798 -31.77 20.75 5.11
N PHE A 799 -30.88 19.85 5.53
CA PHE A 799 -31.10 18.41 5.47
C PHE A 799 -32.33 17.98 6.27
N GLY A 800 -32.52 18.53 7.47
CA GLY A 800 -33.68 18.27 8.32
C GLY A 800 -34.99 18.67 7.65
N LYS A 801 -35.02 19.83 6.97
CA LYS A 801 -36.18 20.27 6.20
C LYS A 801 -36.47 19.34 5.02
N MET A 802 -35.45 18.98 4.23
CA MET A 802 -35.61 18.05 3.10
C MET A 802 -36.12 16.69 3.55
N LEU A 803 -35.61 16.16 4.66
CA LEU A 803 -36.08 14.91 5.26
C LEU A 803 -37.54 15.01 5.72
N ALA A 804 -37.94 16.12 6.34
CA ALA A 804 -39.32 16.35 6.76
C ALA A 804 -40.31 16.44 5.58
N GLU A 805 -39.84 16.92 4.42
CA GLU A 805 -40.59 16.97 3.16
C GLU A 805 -40.58 15.61 2.40
N GLY A 806 -39.95 14.58 2.96
CA GLY A 806 -39.85 13.26 2.34
C GLY A 806 -38.81 13.15 1.22
N ALA A 807 -37.94 14.16 1.06
CA ALA A 807 -36.85 14.21 0.10
C ALA A 807 -35.53 13.68 0.71
N GLY A 808 -35.57 12.49 1.31
CA GLY A 808 -34.39 11.85 1.91
C GLY A 808 -33.52 11.07 0.92
N PRO A 809 -32.33 10.60 1.35
CA PRO A 809 -31.40 9.85 0.50
C PRO A 809 -31.99 8.55 -0.05
N SER A 810 -32.87 7.87 0.70
CA SER A 810 -33.56 6.64 0.26
C SER A 810 -34.68 6.88 -0.76
N ARG A 811 -34.97 8.13 -1.12
CA ARG A 811 -36.03 8.42 -2.09
C ARG A 811 -35.57 8.23 -3.53
N SER A 812 -34.32 8.56 -3.84
CA SER A 812 -33.75 8.47 -5.19
C SER A 812 -32.22 8.49 -5.19
N ALA A 813 -31.62 7.99 -6.26
CA ALA A 813 -30.17 8.03 -6.48
C ALA A 813 -29.63 9.47 -6.57
N PHE A 814 -30.39 10.40 -7.14
CA PHE A 814 -30.08 11.83 -7.10
C PHE A 814 -29.90 12.32 -5.66
N LEU A 815 -30.89 12.06 -4.78
CA LEU A 815 -30.82 12.50 -3.38
C LEU A 815 -29.71 11.78 -2.62
N SER A 816 -29.53 10.48 -2.84
CA SER A 816 -28.40 9.73 -2.29
C SER A 816 -27.05 10.38 -2.60
N SER A 817 -26.80 10.69 -3.88
CA SER A 817 -25.54 11.32 -4.29
C SER A 817 -25.37 12.74 -3.76
N PHE A 818 -26.45 13.54 -3.69
CA PHE A 818 -26.44 14.87 -3.10
C PHE A 818 -26.12 14.83 -1.59
N PHE A 819 -26.88 14.08 -0.81
CA PHE A 819 -26.71 13.98 0.65
C PHE A 819 -25.33 13.44 1.02
N ALA A 820 -24.80 12.48 0.25
CA ALA A 820 -23.46 11.96 0.52
C ALA A 820 -22.36 12.96 0.17
N LEU A 821 -22.45 13.65 -0.97
CA LEU A 821 -21.41 14.61 -1.38
C LEU A 821 -21.35 15.81 -0.43
N VAL A 822 -22.51 16.41 -0.15
CA VAL A 822 -22.62 17.56 0.77
C VAL A 822 -22.33 17.11 2.20
N GLY A 823 -22.96 16.02 2.67
CA GLY A 823 -22.73 15.49 4.01
C GLY A 823 -21.29 15.01 4.26
N LEU A 824 -20.56 14.53 3.24
CA LEU A 824 -19.14 14.24 3.35
C LEU A 824 -18.33 15.52 3.60
N HIS A 825 -18.68 16.62 2.95
CA HIS A 825 -18.07 17.93 3.22
C HIS A 825 -18.39 18.41 4.65
N GLY A 826 -19.65 18.36 5.08
CA GLY A 826 -20.05 18.65 6.46
C GLY A 826 -19.33 17.77 7.50
N LEU A 827 -19.08 16.50 7.19
CA LEU A 827 -18.28 15.61 8.04
C LEU A 827 -16.82 16.09 8.16
N HIS A 828 -16.21 16.53 7.06
CA HIS A 828 -14.85 17.09 7.11
C HIS A 828 -14.78 18.41 7.89
N VAL A 829 -15.79 19.28 7.76
CA VAL A 829 -15.90 20.50 8.58
C VAL A 829 -16.03 20.13 10.06
N THR A 830 -16.82 19.11 10.40
CA THR A 830 -16.98 18.60 11.77
C THR A 830 -15.65 18.09 12.35
N VAL A 831 -14.92 17.28 11.59
CA VAL A 831 -13.57 16.82 11.98
C VAL A 831 -12.61 18.01 12.14
N GLY A 832 -12.71 19.00 11.26
CA GLY A 832 -11.96 20.24 11.36
C GLY A 832 -12.25 21.01 12.66
N LEU A 833 -13.52 21.13 13.08
CA LEU A 833 -13.89 21.79 14.33
C LEU A 833 -13.36 21.06 15.55
N LEU A 834 -13.41 19.72 15.56
CA LEU A 834 -12.81 18.92 16.62
C LEU A 834 -11.30 19.15 16.69
N TRP A 835 -10.60 19.15 15.55
CA TRP A 835 -9.18 19.44 15.48
C TRP A 835 -8.87 20.87 15.95
N LEU A 836 -9.65 21.87 15.52
CA LEU A 836 -9.53 23.26 15.93
C LEU A 836 -9.62 23.41 17.45
N GLY A 837 -10.60 22.78 18.09
CA GLY A 837 -10.73 22.78 19.55
C GLY A 837 -9.47 22.24 20.25
N THR A 838 -8.89 21.14 19.74
CA THR A 838 -7.63 20.61 20.27
C THR A 838 -6.44 21.55 20.03
N MET A 839 -6.39 22.23 18.88
CA MET A 839 -5.34 23.21 18.58
C MET A 839 -5.42 24.44 19.49
N MET A 840 -6.61 24.99 19.69
CA MET A 840 -6.83 26.12 20.61
C MET A 840 -6.34 25.78 22.02
N ALA A 841 -6.69 24.60 22.52
CA ALA A 841 -6.23 24.11 23.83
C ALA A 841 -4.70 23.92 23.88
N GLN A 842 -4.08 23.42 22.80
CA GLN A 842 -2.62 23.26 22.73
C GLN A 842 -1.87 24.59 22.71
N PHE A 843 -2.31 25.56 21.90
CA PHE A 843 -1.71 26.89 21.90
C PHE A 843 -1.82 27.54 23.28
N TRP A 844 -2.98 27.43 23.92
CA TRP A 844 -3.19 27.99 25.25
C TRP A 844 -2.30 27.32 26.32
N ALA A 845 -2.22 25.99 26.35
CA ALA A 845 -1.50 25.26 27.37
C ALA A 845 0.03 25.20 27.16
N LYS A 846 0.48 25.10 25.91
CA LYS A 846 1.89 24.85 25.56
C LYS A 846 2.57 25.99 24.80
N GLY A 847 1.84 27.04 24.46
CA GLY A 847 2.36 28.22 23.77
C GLY A 847 2.78 27.95 22.32
N PHE A 848 3.72 28.75 21.82
CA PHE A 848 4.14 28.76 20.41
C PHE A 848 5.32 27.81 20.13
N ARG A 849 5.22 26.56 20.58
CA ARG A 849 6.26 25.56 20.27
C ARG A 849 6.34 25.32 18.75
N PRO A 850 7.53 25.06 18.19
CA PRO A 850 7.69 24.86 16.76
C PRO A 850 6.84 23.73 16.17
N ASP A 851 6.57 22.67 16.94
CA ASP A 851 5.70 21.57 16.50
C ASP A 851 4.22 21.97 16.47
N ILE A 852 3.75 22.76 17.43
CA ILE A 852 2.38 23.28 17.47
C ILE A 852 2.15 24.26 16.31
N ILE A 853 3.11 25.14 16.02
CA ILE A 853 3.04 26.04 14.86
C ILE A 853 2.96 25.24 13.55
N ARG A 854 3.72 24.14 13.42
CA ARG A 854 3.64 23.26 12.23
C ARG A 854 2.26 22.60 12.11
N ARG A 855 1.65 22.15 13.21
CA ARG A 855 0.29 21.61 13.20
C ARG A 855 -0.74 22.69 12.85
N GLY A 856 -0.59 23.90 13.38
CA GLY A 856 -1.43 25.05 13.02
C GLY A 856 -1.35 25.38 11.52
N LEU A 857 -0.17 25.27 10.91
CA LEU A 857 -0.01 25.37 9.46
C LEU A 857 -0.79 24.27 8.72
N CYS A 858 -0.67 23.00 9.14
CA CYS A 858 -1.45 21.91 8.54
C CYS A 858 -2.96 22.13 8.69
N PHE A 859 -3.41 22.55 9.88
CA PHE A 859 -4.82 22.87 10.12
C PHE A 859 -5.32 23.99 9.18
N ALA A 860 -4.54 25.06 9.01
CA ALA A 860 -4.91 26.13 8.09
C ALA A 860 -5.01 25.64 6.64
N LEU A 861 -4.05 24.83 6.18
CA LEU A 861 -4.10 24.22 4.86
C LEU A 861 -5.33 23.34 4.66
N PHE A 862 -5.69 22.53 5.68
CA PHE A 862 -6.89 21.72 5.67
C PHE A 862 -8.16 22.57 5.57
N TRP A 863 -8.28 23.57 6.43
CA TRP A 863 -9.45 24.43 6.47
C TRP A 863 -9.66 25.19 5.15
N HIS A 864 -8.58 25.73 4.57
CA HIS A 864 -8.64 26.36 3.25
C HIS A 864 -8.98 25.38 2.12
N ALA A 865 -8.57 24.11 2.22
CA ALA A 865 -8.93 23.10 1.23
C ALA A 865 -10.44 22.79 1.26
N LEU A 866 -11.08 22.82 2.44
CA LEU A 866 -12.53 22.65 2.56
C LEU A 866 -13.30 23.76 1.83
N ASP A 867 -12.80 24.99 1.83
CA ASP A 867 -13.40 26.06 1.03
C ASP A 867 -13.33 25.78 -0.47
N ILE A 868 -12.18 25.29 -0.95
CA ILE A 868 -11.98 25.00 -2.38
C ILE A 868 -12.99 23.92 -2.82
N ILE A 869 -13.15 22.88 -2.00
CA ILE A 869 -14.14 21.83 -2.25
C ILE A 869 -15.57 22.41 -2.23
N TRP A 870 -15.89 23.23 -1.22
CA TRP A 870 -17.20 23.87 -1.10
C TRP A 870 -17.53 24.75 -2.30
N VAL A 871 -16.60 25.56 -2.80
CA VAL A 871 -16.82 26.39 -3.99
C VAL A 871 -17.15 25.53 -5.20
N GLY A 872 -16.49 24.38 -5.34
CA GLY A 872 -16.80 23.36 -6.34
C GLY A 872 -18.23 22.81 -6.18
N ILE A 873 -18.63 22.43 -4.97
CA ILE A 873 -19.98 21.96 -4.64
C ILE A 873 -21.02 23.05 -4.93
N PHE A 874 -20.84 24.25 -4.36
CA PHE A 874 -21.73 25.40 -4.56
C PHE A 874 -21.98 25.68 -6.04
N THR A 875 -20.93 25.69 -6.84
CA THR A 875 -21.02 26.03 -8.26
C THR A 875 -21.73 24.93 -9.04
N ASN A 876 -21.34 23.67 -8.84
CA ASN A 876 -21.81 22.60 -9.71
C ASN A 876 -23.09 21.92 -9.24
N VAL A 877 -23.31 21.85 -7.92
CA VAL A 877 -24.49 21.22 -7.32
C VAL A 877 -25.62 22.24 -7.22
N TYR A 878 -25.36 23.38 -6.58
CA TYR A 878 -26.41 24.35 -6.27
C TYR A 878 -26.66 25.35 -7.41
N LEU A 879 -25.63 25.99 -7.97
CA LEU A 879 -25.82 26.97 -9.05
C LEU A 879 -26.20 26.30 -10.38
N LEU A 880 -25.39 25.36 -10.87
CA LEU A 880 -25.69 24.68 -12.15
C LEU A 880 -26.88 23.72 -12.02
N GLY A 881 -27.07 23.06 -10.88
CA GLY A 881 -28.23 22.18 -10.66
C GLY A 881 -29.57 22.90 -10.58
N THR A 882 -29.58 24.23 -10.38
CA THR A 882 -30.79 25.08 -10.45
C THR A 882 -30.93 25.83 -11.78
N GLY A 883 -29.95 25.67 -12.69
CA GLY A 883 -29.96 26.22 -14.05
C GLY A 883 -31.12 25.70 -14.91
N PRO A 884 -31.49 26.43 -15.99
CA PRO A 884 -32.61 26.05 -16.86
C PRO A 884 -32.41 24.72 -17.58
#